data_AF-A0A830EYC8-F1
#
_entry.id   AF-A0A830EYC8-F1
#
_cell.length_a   1.000
_cell.length_b   1.000
_cell.length_c   1.000
_cell.angle_alpha   90.00
_cell.angle_beta   90.00
_cell.angle_gamma   90.00
#
_symmetry.space_group_name_H-M   'P 1'
#
loop_
_entity.id
_entity.type
_entity.pdbx_description
1 polymer ?
#
loop_
_entity_poly.entity_id
_entity_poly.type
_entity_poly.pdbx_seq_one_letter_code
_entity_poly.pdbx_strand_id
1 'polypeptide(L)'
;MSDTRLKVRSLFLVVLMVGSVFGATVAFTGGAAAATSNGSSISPTTVDSGTTETHNVSINATMTPDGSSDSVTINLPSQASITGNSLSLDTNSSQFSSAGTSTSNDQSDLVYTISDSSNGNVSYINVSGTVTVDWDSVSSQQTETGYLNVTDSNGNAVSKSVSFTLNANTSSSTDSARTETQDWTYVHDDEAVFQGEEDVRFGTPSDYESSLIGVSGNGEGDTLESPIPQDQATGLYDANGPDSYRDGVIGVNVRQPRVSTFEVRLDQDSDDINGGSVTSDNANLSVYVQYNYGDAEDAEVSVMDSSGTEISNEVINGDATVENGSGYVNVDISDEDAGEYTFTVEGSDDLDFGSATQSTTVELTGEKELGLSLDQTSVTRGTNVQYEVTGGTDGSYHVVTIGQSDFQDDLSEANAEKIFRNIGDTDTTGIVTSDGDIQYAYAVVEIDGTTGVGSIETQYLDESDIDVNVFDTDVPEDASASGGADDVTLEVTEGDVTLNSPEDSYVVGSEVDVNGTATSSENIALYVRDGGDWQLLTLDGDRQLNVESDDTFEKEDVVLSNGDGQGNNILSLPGTYRVGVIDAADADIDGDDTVDDSITTSEFNSGSSTSSSLRVVDGNLTASITTINGQIAESDGSLEITGTASGQDEVAVVMVDQRGNTQYQSISVEDDQTFSEEDVTIPEEFSQGKVSVHVFSMGRDNTFGDGDIANFDELSDFVTQLEEDSLTGEQVRERLTDKTTEAVASDDLMVTKTFRLADGSTTVDSVYPEGSEASGINPVATGDTMVVSGQTNLQPDDNTITVELLDEDGNSQNLVSTDEWGTNGTWSVTLSTDDLESGTYTIEADDGDNSDQAEVEIVSEYAGTTTTSTDDETSTTSTTSTTSTTTSTTSTTSTTTGTTSGGTPGFGAGVALVALAGAALLALRRDN
;
A
#
# COMPACT_ATOMS: atom_id res chain seq x y z
N MET A 1 23.27 17.33 56.75
CA MET A 1 23.19 17.97 55.43
C MET A 1 24.60 17.94 54.87
N SER A 2 24.93 16.84 54.19
CA SER A 2 24.97 16.70 52.70
C SER A 2 26.29 17.26 52.17
N ASP A 3 27.06 16.67 51.27
CA ASP A 3 27.02 15.43 50.51
C ASP A 3 28.49 15.03 50.31
N THR A 4 28.81 13.75 50.46
CA THR A 4 30.16 13.24 50.17
C THR A 4 30.06 11.93 49.42
N ARG A 5 29.45 11.97 48.21
CA ARG A 5 29.46 10.87 47.24
C ARG A 5 29.29 11.41 45.82
N LEU A 6 30.34 11.91 45.18
CA LEU A 6 30.33 12.23 43.73
C LEU A 6 31.72 12.52 43.13
N LYS A 7 32.78 11.77 43.49
CA LYS A 7 34.12 12.02 42.91
C LYS A 7 35.05 10.81 42.71
N VAL A 8 34.49 9.64 42.39
CA VAL A 8 35.30 8.46 41.97
C VAL A 8 34.80 7.80 40.66
N ARG A 9 33.67 8.22 40.08
CA ARG A 9 33.12 7.60 38.84
C ARG A 9 33.57 8.22 37.51
N SER A 10 34.55 9.14 37.52
CA SER A 10 34.91 9.92 36.31
C SER A 10 36.21 9.49 35.62
N LEU A 11 36.82 8.35 36.00
CA LEU A 11 38.08 7.88 35.39
C LEU A 11 37.94 6.55 34.62
N PHE A 12 36.78 5.90 34.63
CA PHE A 12 36.55 4.64 33.91
C PHE A 12 35.92 4.80 32.51
N LEU A 13 35.59 6.03 32.09
CA LEU A 13 34.88 6.30 30.84
C LEU A 13 35.77 6.88 29.71
N VAL A 14 37.08 6.95 29.89
CA VAL A 14 38.01 7.52 28.87
C VAL A 14 38.87 6.45 28.18
N VAL A 15 38.82 5.18 28.61
CA VAL A 15 39.58 4.10 27.96
C VAL A 15 38.80 3.40 26.84
N LEU A 16 37.47 3.59 26.74
CA LEU A 16 36.65 2.92 25.73
C LEU A 16 36.41 3.75 24.45
N MET A 17 36.81 5.03 24.41
CA MET A 17 36.51 5.95 23.31
C MET A 17 37.67 6.26 22.34
N VAL A 18 38.80 5.54 22.39
CA VAL A 18 39.95 5.79 21.49
C VAL A 18 40.49 4.49 20.84
N GLY A 19 39.61 3.51 20.60
CA GLY A 19 39.94 2.29 19.86
C GLY A 19 39.33 2.21 18.45
N SER A 20 38.57 3.23 18.03
CA SER A 20 37.89 3.28 16.74
C SER A 20 38.38 4.47 15.93
N VAL A 21 38.39 4.31 14.60
CA VAL A 21 38.98 5.20 13.57
C VAL A 21 40.48 4.93 13.34
N PHE A 22 40.77 3.87 12.58
CA PHE A 22 41.59 3.89 11.36
C PHE A 22 41.89 2.45 10.90
N GLY A 23 41.10 1.95 9.95
CA GLY A 23 41.33 0.71 9.22
C GLY A 23 40.60 0.79 7.87
N ALA A 24 41.35 1.26 6.86
CA ALA A 24 41.07 1.39 5.44
C ALA A 24 39.71 0.92 4.87
N THR A 25 39.05 1.86 4.19
CA THR A 25 38.05 1.66 3.14
C THR A 25 38.60 0.80 1.99
N VAL A 26 37.95 -0.32 1.69
CA VAL A 26 37.91 -0.92 0.35
C VAL A 26 36.44 -1.15 0.02
N ALA A 27 35.93 -0.45 -0.98
CA ALA A 27 34.64 -0.75 -1.57
C ALA A 27 34.77 -2.06 -2.35
N PHE A 28 34.00 -3.08 -1.96
CA PHE A 28 33.64 -4.20 -2.82
C PHE A 28 32.18 -4.02 -3.22
N THR A 29 31.96 -3.83 -4.51
CA THR A 29 30.67 -3.92 -5.19
C THR A 29 30.42 -5.39 -5.51
N GLY A 30 29.24 -5.91 -5.14
CA GLY A 30 28.68 -7.17 -5.64
C GLY A 30 28.90 -8.40 -4.76
N GLY A 31 27.78 -8.99 -4.32
CA GLY A 31 27.70 -10.25 -3.57
C GLY A 31 27.10 -10.06 -2.17
N ALA A 32 25.98 -10.73 -1.89
CA ALA A 32 25.26 -10.71 -0.62
C ALA A 32 26.23 -10.72 0.59
N ALA A 33 26.09 -9.73 1.46
CA ALA A 33 26.94 -9.60 2.63
C ALA A 33 26.54 -10.66 3.66
N ALA A 34 27.23 -11.79 3.65
CA ALA A 34 27.18 -12.77 4.72
C ALA A 34 27.39 -12.09 6.09
N ALA A 35 26.62 -12.48 7.09
CA ALA A 35 26.90 -12.09 8.46
C ALA A 35 28.38 -12.40 8.79
N THR A 36 29.07 -11.50 9.49
CA THR A 36 30.47 -11.71 9.89
C THR A 36 30.63 -11.51 11.39
N SER A 37 31.02 -12.58 12.11
CA SER A 37 31.21 -12.54 13.57
C SER A 37 32.58 -11.96 13.96
N ASN A 38 32.77 -10.65 13.80
CA ASN A 38 34.01 -9.99 14.22
C ASN A 38 33.96 -9.66 15.72
N GLY A 39 34.41 -10.60 16.57
CA GLY A 39 34.71 -10.31 17.98
C GLY A 39 33.77 -10.87 19.04
N SER A 40 32.97 -11.90 18.75
CA SER A 40 32.11 -12.55 19.75
C SER A 40 32.92 -13.25 20.86
N SER A 41 32.47 -13.23 22.12
CA SER A 41 33.19 -13.82 23.26
C SER A 41 32.26 -14.14 24.43
N ILE A 42 32.64 -15.14 25.23
CA ILE A 42 32.06 -15.50 26.52
C ILE A 42 33.19 -15.75 27.54
N SER A 43 33.03 -15.33 28.79
CA SER A 43 34.07 -15.42 29.84
C SER A 43 33.47 -15.39 31.26
N PRO A 44 33.99 -16.15 32.24
CA PRO A 44 35.23 -16.94 32.19
C PRO A 44 35.05 -18.27 31.46
N THR A 45 36.00 -18.66 30.61
CA THR A 45 35.97 -19.99 29.97
C THR A 45 36.67 -21.06 30.80
N THR A 46 37.18 -20.73 31.99
CA THR A 46 37.71 -21.71 32.95
C THR A 46 36.88 -21.60 34.22
N VAL A 47 36.23 -22.69 34.58
CA VAL A 47 35.25 -22.78 35.66
C VAL A 47 35.51 -24.02 36.50
N ASP A 48 35.11 -24.00 37.76
CA ASP A 48 35.24 -25.16 38.64
C ASP A 48 33.98 -26.02 38.52
N SER A 49 34.17 -27.33 38.50
CA SER A 49 33.07 -28.27 38.29
C SER A 49 32.12 -28.30 39.50
N GLY A 50 30.82 -28.35 39.28
CA GLY A 50 29.81 -28.31 40.35
C GLY A 50 29.54 -26.91 40.93
N THR A 51 29.92 -25.84 40.22
CA THR A 51 29.64 -24.46 40.64
C THR A 51 28.70 -23.75 39.67
N THR A 52 27.93 -22.80 40.21
CA THR A 52 27.18 -21.83 39.43
C THR A 52 28.07 -20.63 39.13
N GLU A 53 28.28 -20.34 37.85
CA GLU A 53 29.15 -19.25 37.39
C GLU A 53 28.40 -18.27 36.50
N THR A 54 28.65 -16.98 36.70
CA THR A 54 28.13 -15.93 35.82
C THR A 54 29.16 -15.60 34.73
N HIS A 55 28.77 -15.83 33.49
CA HIS A 55 29.53 -15.55 32.28
C HIS A 55 29.14 -14.20 31.69
N ASN A 56 30.12 -13.40 31.26
CA ASN A 56 29.91 -12.20 30.46
C ASN A 56 29.94 -12.59 28.99
N VAL A 57 28.93 -12.18 28.24
CA VAL A 57 28.75 -12.50 26.82
C VAL A 57 28.74 -11.21 25.99
N SER A 58 29.36 -11.24 24.82
CA SER A 58 29.25 -10.19 23.80
C SER A 58 29.36 -10.84 22.42
N ILE A 59 28.36 -10.64 21.56
CA ILE A 59 28.26 -11.23 20.24
C ILE A 59 28.07 -10.09 19.24
N ASN A 60 28.96 -9.99 18.25
CA ASN A 60 28.99 -8.87 17.30
C ASN A 60 28.71 -9.41 15.90
N ALA A 61 27.77 -8.78 15.16
CA ALA A 61 27.42 -9.18 13.81
C ALA A 61 26.96 -7.99 12.96
N THR A 62 26.84 -8.23 11.65
CA THR A 62 26.22 -7.31 10.69
C THR A 62 25.06 -8.03 10.02
N MET A 63 23.88 -7.40 9.97
CA MET A 63 22.63 -7.98 9.46
C MET A 63 21.91 -6.97 8.55
N THR A 64 21.07 -7.45 7.65
CA THR A 64 20.30 -6.60 6.71
C THR A 64 18.82 -6.74 7.01
N PRO A 65 18.09 -5.65 7.36
CA PRO A 65 16.67 -5.75 7.67
C PRO A 65 15.84 -6.22 6.50
N ASP A 66 15.01 -7.25 6.72
CA ASP A 66 14.15 -7.87 5.70
C ASP A 66 12.68 -8.01 6.14
N GLY A 67 12.37 -7.71 7.40
CA GLY A 67 11.04 -7.80 7.99
C GLY A 67 10.75 -9.13 8.70
N SER A 68 11.71 -10.06 8.71
CA SER A 68 11.64 -11.34 9.40
C SER A 68 12.42 -11.28 10.72
N SER A 69 12.26 -12.31 11.57
CA SER A 69 12.95 -12.34 12.87
C SER A 69 14.28 -13.08 12.79
N ASP A 70 15.32 -12.42 13.27
CA ASP A 70 16.67 -12.92 13.38
C ASP A 70 16.95 -13.48 14.78
N SER A 71 18.05 -14.23 14.94
CA SER A 71 18.44 -14.73 16.25
C SER A 71 19.94 -14.76 16.51
N VAL A 72 20.28 -14.66 17.80
CA VAL A 72 21.61 -14.93 18.33
C VAL A 72 21.49 -16.04 19.36
N THR A 73 22.20 -17.14 19.14
CA THR A 73 22.11 -18.33 20.00
C THR A 73 23.42 -18.59 20.72
N ILE A 74 23.35 -18.86 22.02
CA ILE A 74 24.47 -19.33 22.83
C ILE A 74 24.22 -20.80 23.13
N ASN A 75 25.02 -21.69 22.52
CA ASN A 75 25.01 -23.11 22.84
C ASN A 75 26.14 -23.41 23.81
N LEU A 76 25.81 -23.92 24.98
CA LEU A 76 26.79 -24.37 25.96
C LEU A 76 27.03 -25.88 25.82
N PRO A 77 28.20 -26.38 26.24
CA PRO A 77 28.46 -27.82 26.21
C PRO A 77 27.52 -28.57 27.15
N SER A 78 27.37 -29.88 26.95
CA SER A 78 26.38 -30.71 27.65
C SER A 78 26.55 -30.75 29.17
N GLN A 79 27.69 -30.34 29.72
CA GLN A 79 27.97 -30.22 31.15
C GLN A 79 27.54 -28.87 31.76
N ALA A 80 26.82 -28.04 31.01
CA ALA A 80 26.40 -26.71 31.42
C ALA A 80 24.89 -26.52 31.24
N SER A 81 24.24 -25.93 32.25
CA SER A 81 22.82 -25.58 32.19
C SER A 81 22.62 -24.11 32.56
N ILE A 82 21.90 -23.38 31.71
CA ILE A 82 21.63 -21.96 31.85
C ILE A 82 20.51 -21.74 32.85
N THR A 83 20.83 -21.12 33.99
CA THR A 83 19.87 -20.87 35.08
C THR A 83 19.40 -19.41 35.12
N GLY A 84 19.96 -18.53 34.29
CA GLY A 84 19.47 -17.16 34.14
C GLY A 84 20.25 -16.34 33.11
N ASN A 85 19.65 -15.25 32.63
CA ASN A 85 20.30 -14.35 31.68
C ASN A 85 19.88 -12.87 31.85
N SER A 86 20.75 -11.96 31.41
CA SER A 86 20.47 -10.52 31.31
C SER A 86 21.21 -9.98 30.09
N LEU A 87 20.72 -10.34 28.91
CA LEU A 87 21.26 -9.91 27.62
C LEU A 87 20.52 -8.68 27.08
N SER A 88 21.24 -7.84 26.33
CA SER A 88 20.73 -6.62 25.71
C SER A 88 21.27 -6.48 24.29
N LEU A 89 20.45 -5.92 23.41
CA LEU A 89 20.84 -5.51 22.06
C LEU A 89 21.35 -4.06 22.07
N ASP A 90 22.51 -3.84 21.44
CA ASP A 90 23.06 -2.53 21.07
C ASP A 90 23.24 -2.50 19.55
N THR A 91 22.72 -1.48 18.88
CA THR A 91 22.69 -1.40 17.41
C THR A 91 22.85 0.05 16.94
N ASN A 92 23.46 0.22 15.76
CA ASN A 92 23.57 1.53 15.12
C ASN A 92 22.38 1.90 14.23
N SER A 93 21.37 1.03 14.14
CA SER A 93 20.15 1.22 13.35
C SER A 93 18.91 1.09 14.23
N SER A 94 17.94 1.98 14.07
CA SER A 94 16.66 1.92 14.76
C SER A 94 15.71 0.85 14.19
N GLN A 95 16.13 0.15 13.13
CA GLN A 95 15.33 -0.90 12.50
C GLN A 95 15.39 -2.23 13.24
N PHE A 96 16.35 -2.43 14.16
CA PHE A 96 16.45 -3.65 14.98
C PHE A 96 15.98 -3.41 16.40
N SER A 97 15.24 -4.37 16.95
CA SER A 97 14.79 -4.34 18.35
C SER A 97 14.82 -5.74 18.98
N SER A 98 14.96 -5.82 20.30
CA SER A 98 14.93 -7.10 21.02
C SER A 98 13.51 -7.65 21.10
N ALA A 99 13.30 -8.87 20.62
CA ALA A 99 12.00 -9.54 20.66
C ALA A 99 11.82 -10.44 21.89
N GLY A 100 12.92 -10.86 22.53
CA GLY A 100 12.89 -11.64 23.77
C GLY A 100 14.08 -12.59 23.89
N THR A 101 14.10 -13.34 24.99
CA THR A 101 15.02 -14.47 25.20
C THR A 101 14.24 -15.73 25.52
N SER A 102 14.70 -16.86 25.00
CA SER A 102 14.18 -18.18 25.33
C SER A 102 15.34 -19.14 25.57
N THR A 103 15.15 -20.06 26.50
CA THR A 103 16.10 -21.16 26.77
C THR A 103 15.51 -22.46 26.26
N SER A 104 16.34 -23.35 25.74
CA SER A 104 15.91 -24.70 25.37
C SER A 104 15.42 -25.48 26.60
N ASN A 105 14.65 -26.55 26.36
CA ASN A 105 14.05 -27.38 27.41
C ASN A 105 15.10 -28.13 28.26
N ASP A 106 16.24 -28.44 27.65
CA ASP A 106 17.42 -29.03 28.32
C ASP A 106 18.35 -27.96 28.94
N GLN A 107 18.00 -26.67 28.81
CA GLN A 107 18.70 -25.50 29.33
C GLN A 107 20.15 -25.33 28.81
N SER A 108 20.55 -26.03 27.76
CA SER A 108 21.89 -25.92 27.17
C SER A 108 22.02 -24.71 26.24
N ASP A 109 20.90 -24.27 25.67
CA ASP A 109 20.83 -23.21 24.67
C ASP A 109 20.06 -22.00 25.16
N LEU A 110 20.55 -20.82 24.79
CA LEU A 110 19.86 -19.55 24.99
C LEU A 110 19.76 -18.80 23.66
N VAL A 111 18.53 -18.64 23.17
CA VAL A 111 18.19 -17.91 21.95
C VAL A 111 17.77 -16.50 22.32
N TYR A 112 18.42 -15.51 21.71
CA TYR A 112 18.08 -14.09 21.78
C TYR A 112 17.48 -13.68 20.43
N THR A 113 16.16 -13.45 20.40
CA THR A 113 15.44 -13.10 19.17
C THR A 113 15.48 -11.60 18.93
N ILE A 114 15.73 -11.23 17.68
CA ILE A 114 15.83 -9.85 17.20
C ILE A 114 14.74 -9.66 16.15
N SER A 115 13.87 -8.68 16.33
CA SER A 115 12.91 -8.27 15.30
C SER A 115 13.47 -7.12 14.50
N ASP A 116 13.24 -7.13 13.20
CA ASP A 116 13.56 -6.02 12.32
C ASP A 116 12.37 -5.55 11.45
N SER A 117 12.61 -4.55 10.60
CA SER A 117 11.61 -3.96 9.70
C SER A 117 11.95 -4.26 8.24
N SER A 118 10.95 -4.38 7.38
CA SER A 118 11.15 -4.65 5.96
C SER A 118 12.00 -3.58 5.25
N ASN A 119 13.04 -4.06 4.56
CA ASN A 119 14.04 -3.33 3.76
C ASN A 119 14.91 -2.31 4.53
N GLY A 120 16.21 -2.61 4.63
CA GLY A 120 17.22 -1.71 5.16
C GLY A 120 18.63 -1.95 4.62
N ASN A 121 19.57 -1.08 5.02
CA ASN A 121 20.99 -1.28 4.72
C ASN A 121 21.64 -2.21 5.76
N VAL A 122 22.69 -2.93 5.37
CA VAL A 122 23.55 -3.70 6.27
C VAL A 122 23.94 -2.85 7.48
N SER A 123 23.54 -3.29 8.67
CA SER A 123 23.73 -2.58 9.94
C SER A 123 24.48 -3.45 10.95
N TYR A 124 25.05 -2.82 11.97
CA TYR A 124 25.83 -3.52 12.99
C TYR A 124 25.01 -3.76 14.25
N ILE A 125 25.04 -4.99 14.76
CA ILE A 125 24.42 -5.37 16.02
C ILE A 125 25.44 -5.93 17.02
N ASN A 126 25.18 -5.70 18.30
CA ASN A 126 25.87 -6.33 19.42
C ASN A 126 24.89 -6.82 20.48
N VAL A 127 24.80 -8.13 20.67
CA VAL A 127 24.09 -8.72 21.81
C VAL A 127 25.11 -8.93 22.94
N SER A 128 24.94 -8.24 24.07
CA SER A 128 25.86 -8.35 25.20
C SER A 128 25.17 -8.31 26.57
N GLY A 129 25.81 -8.90 27.58
CA GLY A 129 25.26 -9.00 28.93
C GLY A 129 25.85 -10.15 29.72
N THR A 130 25.06 -10.75 30.61
CA THR A 130 25.49 -11.89 31.44
C THR A 130 24.59 -13.10 31.31
N VAL A 131 25.16 -14.29 31.41
CA VAL A 131 24.46 -15.58 31.49
C VAL A 131 24.95 -16.33 32.73
N THR A 132 24.04 -16.79 33.57
CA THR A 132 24.36 -17.62 34.74
C THR A 132 24.22 -19.07 34.36
N VAL A 133 25.26 -19.86 34.62
CA VAL A 133 25.40 -21.24 34.17
C VAL A 133 25.78 -22.11 35.36
N ASP A 134 24.99 -23.14 35.62
CA ASP A 134 25.37 -24.23 36.52
C ASP A 134 26.24 -25.22 35.74
N TRP A 135 27.43 -25.52 36.27
CA TRP A 135 28.35 -26.47 35.65
C TRP A 135 28.34 -27.80 36.40
N ASP A 136 28.22 -28.90 35.67
CA ASP A 136 28.24 -30.23 36.24
C ASP A 136 29.59 -30.54 36.91
N SER A 137 29.61 -31.48 37.86
CA SER A 137 30.88 -32.00 38.39
C SER A 137 31.48 -33.03 37.43
N VAL A 138 32.80 -32.93 37.22
CA VAL A 138 33.55 -33.86 36.38
C VAL A 138 34.62 -34.58 37.21
N SER A 139 34.81 -35.87 36.94
CA SER A 139 35.78 -36.73 37.65
C SER A 139 37.24 -36.45 37.26
N SER A 140 37.45 -35.75 36.15
CA SER A 140 38.75 -35.24 35.70
C SER A 140 38.55 -33.96 34.89
N GLN A 141 39.60 -33.15 34.75
CA GLN A 141 39.51 -31.91 33.98
C GLN A 141 39.11 -32.20 32.53
N GLN A 142 38.03 -31.56 32.06
CA GLN A 142 37.53 -31.68 30.70
C GLN A 142 37.66 -30.36 29.94
N THR A 143 37.71 -30.44 28.61
CA THR A 143 37.69 -29.26 27.74
C THR A 143 36.66 -29.48 26.65
N GLU A 144 35.59 -28.70 26.70
CA GLU A 144 34.40 -28.88 25.90
C GLU A 144 34.13 -27.64 25.06
N THR A 145 33.45 -27.82 23.93
CA THR A 145 33.21 -26.73 22.98
C THR A 145 31.74 -26.32 23.02
N GLY A 146 31.50 -25.02 23.21
CA GLY A 146 30.20 -24.39 22.97
C GLY A 146 30.26 -23.50 21.72
N TYR A 147 29.12 -22.94 21.33
CA TYR A 147 28.97 -22.13 20.12
C TYR A 147 28.23 -20.82 20.40
N LEU A 148 28.63 -19.77 19.70
CA LEU A 148 27.90 -18.51 19.62
C LEU A 148 27.47 -18.34 18.16
N ASN A 149 26.18 -18.48 17.90
CA ASN A 149 25.60 -18.44 16.56
C ASN A 149 24.86 -17.14 16.33
N VAL A 150 24.86 -16.68 15.09
CA VAL A 150 24.01 -15.60 14.62
C VAL A 150 23.31 -16.10 13.37
N THR A 151 21.99 -16.12 13.37
CA THR A 151 21.16 -16.63 12.28
C THR A 151 20.33 -15.48 11.73
N ASP A 152 20.51 -15.24 10.44
CA ASP A 152 19.69 -14.38 9.61
C ASP A 152 18.61 -15.24 8.94
N SER A 153 17.36 -14.78 8.97
CA SER A 153 16.21 -15.53 8.46
C SER A 153 16.29 -15.86 6.96
N ASN A 154 17.13 -15.16 6.19
CA ASN A 154 17.43 -15.44 4.79
C ASN A 154 18.57 -16.47 4.59
N GLY A 155 18.83 -17.32 5.58
CA GLY A 155 19.55 -18.58 5.40
C GLY A 155 21.07 -18.52 5.56
N ASN A 156 21.64 -17.58 6.32
CA ASN A 156 23.07 -17.62 6.66
C ASN A 156 23.30 -17.57 8.18
N ALA A 157 23.58 -18.74 8.76
CA ALA A 157 24.05 -18.85 10.15
C ALA A 157 25.58 -18.74 10.22
N VAL A 158 26.08 -17.95 11.17
CA VAL A 158 27.52 -17.80 11.44
C VAL A 158 27.82 -18.26 12.84
N SER A 159 28.61 -19.32 12.95
CA SER A 159 28.97 -19.94 14.22
C SER A 159 30.39 -19.62 14.64
N LYS A 160 30.57 -19.29 15.92
CA LYS A 160 31.88 -19.18 16.57
C LYS A 160 31.99 -20.20 17.70
N SER A 161 32.94 -21.13 17.58
CA SER A 161 33.29 -22.07 18.64
C SER A 161 34.00 -21.38 19.81
N VAL A 162 33.69 -21.79 21.04
CA VAL A 162 34.35 -21.38 22.28
C VAL A 162 34.71 -22.62 23.09
N SER A 163 35.96 -22.73 23.52
CA SER A 163 36.39 -23.83 24.40
C SER A 163 36.28 -23.45 25.87
N PHE A 164 35.56 -24.26 26.64
CA PHE A 164 35.44 -24.18 28.10
C PHE A 164 36.32 -25.25 28.75
N THR A 165 37.05 -24.88 29.80
CA THR A 165 37.85 -25.79 30.62
C THR A 165 37.18 -25.93 31.98
N LEU A 166 36.72 -27.13 32.28
CA LEU A 166 36.05 -27.45 33.53
C LEU A 166 37.02 -28.16 34.47
N ASN A 167 37.39 -27.51 35.58
CA ASN A 167 38.32 -28.07 36.54
C ASN A 167 37.58 -29.03 37.49
N ALA A 168 37.98 -30.30 37.48
CA ALA A 168 37.52 -31.26 38.48
C ALA A 168 37.90 -30.78 39.89
N ASN A 169 36.92 -30.76 40.80
CA ASN A 169 37.14 -30.47 42.21
C ASN A 169 37.70 -31.72 42.90
N THR A 170 39.01 -31.96 42.79
CA THR A 170 39.60 -33.21 43.28
C THR A 170 39.79 -33.19 44.81
N SER A 171 38.87 -33.82 45.53
CA SER A 171 39.23 -34.58 46.74
C SER A 171 39.32 -36.06 46.36
N SER A 172 40.36 -36.74 46.81
CA SER A 172 40.63 -38.11 46.40
C SER A 172 39.63 -39.08 47.05
N SER A 173 38.73 -39.67 46.27
CA SER A 173 38.04 -40.89 46.66
C SER A 173 38.08 -41.91 45.51
N THR A 174 38.18 -43.17 45.90
CA THR A 174 38.31 -44.34 45.04
C THR A 174 36.98 -44.68 44.41
N ASP A 175 36.95 -44.72 43.07
CA ASP A 175 36.07 -45.53 42.22
C ASP A 175 35.23 -46.55 43.01
N SER A 176 33.99 -46.20 43.31
CA SER A 176 32.99 -47.09 43.88
C SER A 176 31.65 -46.63 43.33
N ALA A 177 31.20 -47.29 42.27
CA ALA A 177 29.83 -47.15 41.79
C ALA A 177 28.81 -47.36 42.93
N ARG A 178 27.65 -46.72 42.81
CA ARG A 178 26.50 -46.89 43.70
C ARG A 178 26.30 -48.36 44.08
N THR A 179 26.01 -48.61 45.35
CA THR A 179 25.77 -49.97 45.85
C THR A 179 24.29 -50.21 46.05
N GLU A 180 23.71 -51.08 45.24
CA GLU A 180 22.30 -51.45 45.35
C GLU A 180 22.06 -52.57 46.37
N THR A 181 20.95 -52.43 47.10
CA THR A 181 20.37 -53.47 47.94
C THR A 181 18.90 -53.66 47.58
N GLN A 182 18.22 -54.63 48.20
CA GLN A 182 16.81 -54.90 47.89
C GLN A 182 15.87 -53.71 48.14
N ASP A 183 16.25 -52.76 49.01
CA ASP A 183 15.37 -51.67 49.45
C ASP A 183 16.03 -50.27 49.32
N TRP A 184 17.32 -50.17 48.98
CA TRP A 184 18.06 -48.89 48.97
C TRP A 184 19.26 -48.90 48.02
N THR A 185 19.48 -47.76 47.37
CA THR A 185 20.68 -47.42 46.60
C THR A 185 21.61 -46.55 47.44
N TYR A 186 22.83 -47.02 47.67
CA TYR A 186 23.82 -46.33 48.49
C TYR A 186 24.75 -45.50 47.62
N VAL A 187 24.65 -44.18 47.79
CA VAL A 187 25.41 -43.14 47.09
C VAL A 187 26.67 -42.81 47.89
N HIS A 188 27.83 -42.90 47.25
CA HIS A 188 29.14 -42.65 47.85
C HIS A 188 29.58 -41.19 47.72
N ASP A 189 30.71 -40.88 48.36
CA ASP A 189 31.32 -39.56 48.28
C ASP A 189 31.66 -39.20 46.82
N ASP A 190 31.37 -37.95 46.45
CA ASP A 190 31.53 -37.38 45.11
C ASP A 190 30.53 -37.84 44.02
N GLU A 191 29.59 -38.73 44.33
CA GLU A 191 28.58 -39.15 43.36
C GLU A 191 27.49 -38.08 43.14
N ALA A 192 26.93 -38.08 41.93
CA ALA A 192 25.75 -37.29 41.60
C ALA A 192 24.51 -37.95 42.18
N VAL A 193 23.52 -37.15 42.56
CA VAL A 193 22.15 -37.54 42.88
C VAL A 193 21.21 -36.61 42.15
N PHE A 194 20.03 -37.09 41.79
CA PHE A 194 19.11 -36.33 40.96
C PHE A 194 17.87 -35.93 41.75
N GLN A 195 17.35 -34.74 41.45
CA GLN A 195 16.02 -34.33 41.89
C GLN A 195 15.03 -35.44 41.51
N GLY A 196 14.11 -35.79 42.42
CA GLY A 196 13.14 -36.86 42.19
C GLY A 196 13.60 -38.27 42.57
N GLU A 197 14.90 -38.52 42.78
CA GLU A 197 15.36 -39.86 43.15
C GLU A 197 14.76 -40.33 44.49
N GLU A 198 14.14 -41.51 44.47
CA GLU A 198 13.70 -42.21 45.67
C GLU A 198 14.72 -43.28 46.10
N ASP A 199 14.50 -43.88 47.28
CA ASP A 199 15.29 -45.01 47.80
C ASP A 199 16.83 -44.83 47.86
N VAL A 200 17.32 -43.58 47.89
CA VAL A 200 18.75 -43.27 48.05
C VAL A 200 19.19 -43.08 49.51
N ARG A 201 20.41 -43.53 49.84
CA ARG A 201 21.11 -43.24 51.11
C ARG A 201 22.55 -42.83 50.89
N PHE A 202 23.01 -41.85 51.65
CA PHE A 202 24.36 -41.30 51.51
C PHE A 202 25.37 -42.07 52.39
N GLY A 203 26.20 -42.91 51.78
CA GLY A 203 27.30 -43.63 52.43
C GLY A 203 27.30 -45.11 52.06
N THR A 204 27.64 -45.96 53.03
CA THR A 204 27.66 -47.42 52.84
C THR A 204 26.55 -48.10 53.65
N PRO A 205 26.16 -49.35 53.33
CA PRO A 205 25.21 -50.11 54.13
C PRO A 205 25.55 -50.21 55.63
N SER A 206 26.83 -50.10 55.98
CA SER A 206 27.32 -50.15 57.36
C SER A 206 27.50 -48.79 58.03
N ASP A 207 27.53 -47.70 57.26
CA ASP A 207 27.87 -46.35 57.72
C ASP A 207 27.31 -45.33 56.73
N TYR A 208 26.13 -44.77 57.02
CA TYR A 208 25.41 -43.83 56.17
C TYR A 208 24.92 -42.63 56.97
N GLU A 209 24.88 -41.47 56.32
CA GLU A 209 24.34 -40.25 56.86
C GLU A 209 22.85 -40.12 56.55
N SER A 210 22.09 -39.63 57.53
CA SER A 210 20.63 -39.49 57.38
C SER A 210 20.21 -38.21 56.65
N SER A 211 21.13 -37.25 56.48
CA SER A 211 20.88 -35.98 55.81
C SER A 211 22.21 -35.26 55.56
N LEU A 212 22.28 -34.54 54.44
CA LEU A 212 23.41 -33.67 54.08
C LEU A 212 22.93 -32.21 54.04
N ILE A 213 23.85 -31.26 54.19
CA ILE A 213 23.56 -29.83 54.15
C ILE A 213 24.33 -29.21 52.99
N GLY A 214 23.69 -28.34 52.22
CA GLY A 214 24.31 -27.72 51.07
C GLY A 214 25.43 -26.78 51.48
N VAL A 215 26.56 -26.88 50.79
CA VAL A 215 27.81 -26.17 51.11
C VAL A 215 28.26 -25.21 50.01
N SER A 216 27.64 -25.29 48.83
CA SER A 216 27.86 -24.36 47.71
C SER A 216 26.73 -24.45 46.68
N GLY A 217 26.65 -23.45 45.80
CA GLY A 217 25.63 -23.37 44.75
C GLY A 217 24.29 -22.85 45.28
N ASN A 218 23.20 -23.20 44.60
CA ASN A 218 21.84 -22.77 44.96
C ASN A 218 21.33 -23.42 46.26
N GLY A 219 21.90 -24.57 46.64
CA GLY A 219 21.56 -25.30 47.86
C GLY A 219 22.29 -24.86 49.14
N GLU A 220 23.13 -23.81 49.13
CA GLU A 220 23.91 -23.43 50.33
C GLU A 220 23.02 -23.19 51.56
N GLY A 221 23.21 -24.02 52.60
CA GLY A 221 22.45 -23.97 53.85
C GLY A 221 21.13 -24.75 53.83
N ASP A 222 20.72 -25.30 52.69
CA ASP A 222 19.54 -26.16 52.58
C ASP A 222 19.85 -27.58 53.03
N THR A 223 18.83 -28.27 53.52
CA THR A 223 18.93 -29.68 53.91
C THR A 223 18.58 -30.55 52.70
N LEU A 224 19.39 -31.56 52.40
CA LEU A 224 19.05 -32.59 51.42
C LEU A 224 18.04 -33.55 52.04
N GLU A 225 16.84 -33.60 51.47
CA GLU A 225 15.76 -34.50 51.87
C GLU A 225 15.92 -35.88 51.19
N SER A 226 15.29 -36.91 51.76
CA SER A 226 15.27 -38.29 51.23
C SER A 226 13.87 -38.87 51.48
N PRO A 227 13.08 -39.23 50.44
CA PRO A 227 13.38 -39.13 49.00
C PRO A 227 13.69 -37.69 48.56
N ILE A 228 14.41 -37.52 47.45
CA ILE A 228 14.87 -36.20 46.98
C ILE A 228 13.70 -35.51 46.26
N PRO A 229 13.19 -34.36 46.76
CA PRO A 229 12.12 -33.64 46.08
C PRO A 229 12.52 -33.19 44.68
N GLN A 230 11.56 -33.15 43.75
CA GLN A 230 11.78 -32.63 42.39
C GLN A 230 12.23 -31.16 42.39
N ASP A 231 11.92 -30.40 43.44
CA ASP A 231 12.31 -28.99 43.62
C ASP A 231 13.51 -28.79 44.58
N GLN A 232 14.24 -29.86 44.94
CA GLN A 232 15.44 -29.78 45.77
C GLN A 232 16.48 -28.86 45.11
N ALA A 233 17.01 -27.87 45.83
CA ALA A 233 18.01 -26.97 45.27
C ALA A 233 19.25 -27.73 44.75
N THR A 234 19.73 -27.37 43.56
CA THR A 234 20.93 -27.98 42.95
C THR A 234 22.20 -27.51 43.63
N GLY A 235 23.24 -28.34 43.58
CA GLY A 235 24.57 -27.99 44.10
C GLY A 235 25.16 -29.07 44.99
N LEU A 236 26.22 -28.69 45.72
CA LEU A 236 26.98 -29.63 46.53
C LEU A 236 26.44 -29.68 47.95
N TYR A 237 26.22 -30.90 48.45
CA TYR A 237 25.77 -31.18 49.80
C TYR A 237 26.79 -32.05 50.52
N ASP A 238 27.12 -31.75 51.77
CA ASP A 238 28.02 -32.58 52.59
C ASP A 238 27.50 -32.74 54.03
N ALA A 239 28.07 -33.68 54.78
CA ALA A 239 27.63 -33.95 56.15
C ALA A 239 28.05 -32.88 57.18
N ASN A 240 28.97 -31.97 56.82
CA ASN A 240 29.51 -30.94 57.70
C ASN A 240 28.82 -29.57 57.55
N GLY A 241 28.14 -29.32 56.43
CA GLY A 241 27.55 -28.03 56.09
C GLY A 241 28.59 -26.94 55.79
N PRO A 242 28.13 -25.70 55.49
CA PRO A 242 28.95 -24.63 54.90
C PRO A 242 30.08 -24.13 55.82
N ASP A 243 30.01 -24.43 57.13
CA ASP A 243 30.98 -23.98 58.13
C ASP A 243 32.29 -24.81 58.14
N SER A 244 32.35 -25.98 57.51
CA SER A 244 33.50 -26.92 57.56
C SER A 244 33.62 -27.81 56.31
N TYR A 245 33.78 -27.17 55.15
CA TYR A 245 33.89 -27.81 53.83
C TYR A 245 34.84 -29.02 53.78
N ARG A 246 34.28 -30.21 53.46
CA ARG A 246 34.98 -31.44 53.02
C ARG A 246 36.22 -31.92 53.80
N ASP A 247 36.21 -31.90 55.14
CA ASP A 247 37.24 -32.61 55.93
C ASP A 247 36.83 -34.07 56.21
N GLY A 248 37.00 -34.95 55.20
CA GLY A 248 36.87 -36.41 55.35
C GLY A 248 35.46 -36.94 55.64
N VAL A 249 34.43 -36.23 55.18
CA VAL A 249 33.02 -36.61 55.26
C VAL A 249 32.43 -36.81 53.87
N ILE A 250 31.32 -37.54 53.78
CA ILE A 250 30.57 -37.71 52.54
C ILE A 250 29.99 -36.39 52.04
N GLY A 251 30.11 -36.14 50.73
CA GLY A 251 29.32 -35.16 50.02
C GLY A 251 28.90 -35.63 48.63
N VAL A 252 27.72 -35.18 48.19
CA VAL A 252 27.08 -35.55 46.92
C VAL A 252 26.69 -34.30 46.15
N ASN A 253 26.51 -34.43 44.84
CA ASN A 253 26.06 -33.33 43.99
C ASN A 253 24.62 -33.55 43.53
N VAL A 254 23.70 -32.69 43.97
CA VAL A 254 22.30 -32.70 43.54
C VAL A 254 22.16 -32.01 42.19
N ARG A 255 21.63 -32.74 41.20
CA ARG A 255 21.44 -32.30 39.81
C ARG A 255 19.99 -32.44 39.37
N GLN A 256 19.61 -31.68 38.35
CA GLN A 256 18.34 -31.92 37.64
C GLN A 256 18.54 -33.05 36.61
N PRO A 257 17.66 -34.06 36.57
CA PRO A 257 17.70 -35.08 35.53
C PRO A 257 17.27 -34.47 34.19
N ARG A 258 18.01 -34.78 33.11
CA ARG A 258 17.71 -34.30 31.76
C ARG A 258 18.15 -35.27 30.66
N VAL A 259 17.36 -35.33 29.60
CA VAL A 259 17.77 -35.83 28.29
C VAL A 259 18.33 -34.64 27.50
N SER A 260 19.53 -34.77 26.96
CA SER A 260 20.22 -33.71 26.19
C SER A 260 20.12 -33.91 24.68
N THR A 261 19.84 -35.13 24.21
CA THR A 261 19.68 -35.43 22.79
C THR A 261 18.64 -36.53 22.64
N PHE A 262 17.66 -36.32 21.77
CA PHE A 262 16.65 -37.32 21.40
C PHE A 262 16.33 -37.20 19.91
N GLU A 263 16.78 -38.18 19.14
CA GLU A 263 16.72 -38.12 17.67
C GLU A 263 16.28 -39.46 17.11
N VAL A 264 15.24 -39.44 16.28
CA VAL A 264 14.83 -40.59 15.48
C VAL A 264 15.52 -40.48 14.13
N ARG A 265 16.26 -41.51 13.72
CA ARG A 265 17.08 -41.49 12.49
C ARG A 265 16.78 -42.70 11.63
N LEU A 266 16.98 -42.59 10.31
CA LEU A 266 16.87 -43.72 9.37
C LEU A 266 17.96 -44.77 9.62
N ASP A 267 19.16 -44.34 9.98
CA ASP A 267 20.23 -45.20 10.46
C ASP A 267 21.16 -44.45 11.45
N GLN A 268 22.22 -45.11 11.94
CA GLN A 268 23.12 -44.51 12.94
C GLN A 268 23.96 -43.34 12.38
N ASP A 269 24.11 -43.24 11.06
CA ASP A 269 24.92 -42.25 10.36
C ASP A 269 24.07 -41.19 9.63
N SER A 270 22.73 -41.32 9.61
CA SER A 270 21.81 -40.35 9.00
C SER A 270 21.52 -39.16 9.91
N ASP A 271 21.04 -38.08 9.30
CA ASP A 271 20.39 -36.98 10.02
C ASP A 271 19.06 -37.47 10.64
N ASP A 272 18.53 -36.69 11.59
CA ASP A 272 17.27 -37.02 12.26
C ASP A 272 16.05 -36.65 11.41
N ILE A 273 14.97 -37.41 11.58
CA ILE A 273 13.68 -37.24 10.90
C ILE A 273 12.57 -36.86 11.90
N ASN A 274 12.94 -36.15 12.96
CA ASN A 274 12.01 -35.76 14.02
C ASN A 274 10.91 -34.83 13.47
N GLY A 275 9.65 -35.24 13.62
CA GLY A 275 8.50 -34.54 13.03
C GLY A 275 8.34 -34.76 11.52
N GLY A 276 9.23 -35.54 10.90
CA GLY A 276 9.23 -35.86 9.49
C GLY A 276 8.47 -37.14 9.16
N SER A 277 8.59 -37.55 7.90
CA SER A 277 7.94 -38.73 7.34
C SER A 277 8.93 -39.83 6.96
N VAL A 278 8.48 -41.08 7.04
CA VAL A 278 9.23 -42.25 6.57
C VAL A 278 8.31 -43.19 5.82
N THR A 279 8.81 -43.75 4.71
CA THR A 279 8.08 -44.80 3.99
C THR A 279 8.29 -46.16 4.66
N SER A 280 7.30 -47.05 4.55
CA SER A 280 7.41 -48.45 5.02
C SER A 280 8.69 -49.18 4.59
N ASP A 281 9.24 -48.91 3.39
CA ASP A 281 10.50 -49.50 2.90
C ASP A 281 11.75 -49.05 3.69
N ASN A 282 11.68 -47.89 4.38
CA ASN A 282 12.77 -47.25 5.11
C ASN A 282 12.52 -47.17 6.63
N ALA A 283 11.43 -47.73 7.13
CA ALA A 283 10.93 -47.56 8.51
C ALA A 283 11.62 -48.44 9.58
N ASN A 284 12.88 -48.81 9.36
CA ASN A 284 13.74 -49.45 10.34
C ASN A 284 14.71 -48.42 10.91
N LEU A 285 14.34 -47.83 12.04
CA LEU A 285 14.86 -46.60 12.60
C LEU A 285 15.87 -46.86 13.73
N SER A 286 16.73 -45.87 13.96
CA SER A 286 17.66 -45.81 15.09
C SER A 286 17.32 -44.59 15.96
N VAL A 287 16.85 -44.84 17.17
CA VAL A 287 16.52 -43.78 18.15
C VAL A 287 17.76 -43.53 19.01
N TYR A 288 18.37 -42.35 18.85
CA TYR A 288 19.55 -41.94 19.61
C TYR A 288 19.16 -41.12 20.83
N VAL A 289 19.72 -41.49 21.98
CA VAL A 289 19.48 -40.82 23.26
C VAL A 289 20.82 -40.43 23.90
N GLN A 290 20.90 -39.21 24.42
CA GLN A 290 21.91 -38.80 25.41
C GLN A 290 21.22 -38.20 26.63
N TYR A 291 21.68 -38.56 27.83
CA TYR A 291 21.07 -38.16 29.10
C TYR A 291 22.10 -38.12 30.24
N ASN A 292 21.83 -37.33 31.28
CA ASN A 292 22.82 -37.06 32.34
C ASN A 292 22.66 -37.93 33.60
N TYR A 293 21.61 -38.75 33.69
CA TYR A 293 21.23 -39.51 34.88
C TYR A 293 21.55 -41.02 34.81
N GLY A 294 22.44 -41.43 33.91
CA GLY A 294 22.83 -42.86 33.75
C GLY A 294 23.52 -43.49 34.96
N ASP A 295 23.99 -42.69 35.93
CA ASP A 295 24.49 -43.20 37.21
C ASP A 295 23.35 -43.55 38.20
N ALA A 296 22.13 -43.07 37.94
CA ALA A 296 20.96 -43.26 38.76
C ALA A 296 20.09 -44.40 38.25
N GLU A 297 19.71 -44.30 36.99
CA GLU A 297 18.87 -45.26 36.29
C GLU A 297 19.07 -45.14 34.76
N ASP A 298 18.52 -46.10 34.03
CA ASP A 298 18.56 -46.12 32.57
C ASP A 298 17.47 -45.20 31.99
N ALA A 299 17.64 -44.80 30.73
CA ALA A 299 16.59 -44.12 29.98
C ALA A 299 15.80 -45.14 29.14
N GLU A 300 14.48 -45.18 29.27
CA GLU A 300 13.60 -46.09 28.52
C GLU A 300 12.96 -45.35 27.33
N VAL A 301 12.99 -45.98 26.16
CA VAL A 301 12.30 -45.51 24.95
C VAL A 301 10.99 -46.28 24.77
N SER A 302 9.90 -45.55 24.61
CA SER A 302 8.58 -46.10 24.28
C SER A 302 8.06 -45.55 22.96
N VAL A 303 7.22 -46.34 22.28
CA VAL A 303 6.61 -45.99 21.00
C VAL A 303 5.10 -46.14 21.09
N MET A 304 4.37 -45.10 20.70
CA MET A 304 2.92 -45.05 20.68
C MET A 304 2.43 -44.90 19.24
N ASP A 305 1.44 -45.71 18.86
CA ASP A 305 0.81 -45.67 17.54
C ASP A 305 -0.15 -44.46 17.40
N SER A 306 -0.66 -44.26 16.18
CA SER A 306 -1.60 -43.18 15.84
C SER A 306 -2.95 -43.25 16.57
N SER A 307 -3.27 -44.40 17.20
CA SER A 307 -4.48 -44.58 18.02
C SER A 307 -4.26 -44.19 19.49
N GLY A 308 -3.01 -43.90 19.89
CA GLY A 308 -2.61 -43.65 21.26
C GLY A 308 -2.32 -44.93 22.06
N THR A 309 -2.08 -46.05 21.39
CA THR A 309 -1.72 -47.33 22.02
C THR A 309 -0.20 -47.49 22.02
N GLU A 310 0.37 -47.81 23.18
CA GLU A 310 1.79 -48.13 23.28
C GLU A 310 2.08 -49.50 22.64
N ILE A 311 3.01 -49.53 21.70
CA ILE A 311 3.41 -50.71 20.90
C ILE A 311 4.91 -51.04 21.02
N SER A 312 5.59 -50.51 22.04
CA SER A 312 7.04 -50.67 22.25
C SER A 312 7.50 -52.14 22.17
N ASN A 313 6.69 -53.09 22.65
CA ASN A 313 7.02 -54.52 22.66
C ASN A 313 6.95 -55.18 21.28
N GLU A 314 6.24 -54.56 20.34
CA GLU A 314 6.02 -55.03 18.98
C GLU A 314 7.12 -54.51 18.05
N VAL A 315 7.54 -53.25 18.22
CA VAL A 315 8.40 -52.53 17.27
C VAL A 315 9.86 -52.40 17.73
N ILE A 316 10.17 -52.51 19.02
CA ILE A 316 11.54 -52.41 19.52
C ILE A 316 12.26 -53.75 19.41
N ASN A 317 13.35 -53.76 18.64
CA ASN A 317 14.19 -54.94 18.45
C ASN A 317 15.35 -54.97 19.46
N GLY A 318 15.11 -55.45 20.68
CA GLY A 318 16.14 -55.60 21.71
C GLY A 318 15.73 -55.03 23.06
N ASP A 319 16.67 -54.40 23.75
CA ASP A 319 16.40 -53.68 24.99
C ASP A 319 15.88 -52.28 24.66
N ALA A 320 14.77 -51.88 25.30
CA ALA A 320 14.18 -50.54 25.16
C ALA A 320 14.93 -49.48 25.99
N THR A 321 15.90 -49.91 26.82
CA THR A 321 16.67 -49.05 27.69
C THR A 321 18.02 -48.69 27.10
N VAL A 322 18.44 -47.46 27.34
CA VAL A 322 19.78 -46.96 27.06
C VAL A 322 20.51 -46.85 28.39
N GLU A 323 21.65 -47.53 28.51
CA GLU A 323 22.51 -47.52 29.69
C GLU A 323 23.64 -46.48 29.56
N ASN A 324 24.27 -46.09 30.69
CA ASN A 324 25.51 -45.30 30.75
C ASN A 324 25.45 -43.92 30.05
N GLY A 325 24.28 -43.28 30.00
CA GLY A 325 24.13 -41.88 29.59
C GLY A 325 24.07 -41.61 28.08
N SER A 326 24.32 -42.60 27.22
CA SER A 326 24.08 -42.45 25.77
C SER A 326 24.04 -43.77 25.01
N GLY A 327 23.24 -43.85 23.94
CA GLY A 327 23.14 -45.04 23.11
C GLY A 327 21.98 -45.01 22.13
N TYR A 328 21.71 -46.15 21.50
CA TYR A 328 20.70 -46.30 20.46
C TYR A 328 19.70 -47.40 20.80
N VAL A 329 18.43 -47.16 20.48
CA VAL A 329 17.37 -48.17 20.46
C VAL A 329 16.94 -48.38 19.01
N ASN A 330 16.93 -49.63 18.53
CA ASN A 330 16.47 -49.93 17.17
C ASN A 330 14.95 -50.17 17.18
N VAL A 331 14.24 -49.44 16.33
CA VAL A 331 12.78 -49.48 16.24
C VAL A 331 12.38 -49.79 14.80
N ASP A 332 11.58 -50.83 14.59
CA ASP A 332 11.08 -51.23 13.28
C ASP A 332 9.56 -51.09 13.24
N ILE A 333 9.07 -50.06 12.55
CA ILE A 333 7.64 -49.81 12.33
C ILE A 333 7.21 -50.15 10.91
N SER A 334 8.05 -50.84 10.12
CA SER A 334 7.79 -51.10 8.69
C SER A 334 6.55 -51.99 8.42
N ASP A 335 6.19 -52.84 9.38
CA ASP A 335 5.02 -53.73 9.30
C ASP A 335 3.73 -53.09 9.87
N GLU A 336 3.81 -51.86 10.36
CA GLU A 336 2.69 -51.16 11.01
C GLU A 336 1.82 -50.36 10.02
N ASP A 337 0.61 -49.96 10.45
CA ASP A 337 -0.32 -49.18 9.62
C ASP A 337 0.16 -47.72 9.45
N ALA A 338 -0.04 -47.12 8.27
CA ALA A 338 0.31 -45.72 8.04
C ALA A 338 -0.35 -44.77 9.06
N GLY A 339 0.40 -43.76 9.52
CA GLY A 339 -0.03 -42.77 10.50
C GLY A 339 1.11 -42.18 11.33
N GLU A 340 0.78 -41.30 12.27
CA GLU A 340 1.75 -40.65 13.17
C GLU A 340 2.12 -41.56 14.35
N TYR A 341 3.43 -41.75 14.57
CA TYR A 341 4.00 -42.50 15.69
C TYR A 341 4.70 -41.55 16.64
N THR A 342 4.41 -41.65 17.94
CA THR A 342 5.07 -40.85 18.98
C THR A 342 6.15 -41.68 19.66
N PHE A 343 7.39 -41.22 19.60
CA PHE A 343 8.52 -41.76 20.32
C PHE A 343 8.70 -40.94 21.59
N THR A 344 8.86 -41.60 22.74
CA THR A 344 9.11 -40.95 24.03
C THR A 344 10.33 -41.56 24.68
N VAL A 345 11.16 -40.74 25.32
CA VAL A 345 12.26 -41.18 26.17
C VAL A 345 12.09 -40.57 27.56
N GLU A 346 12.21 -41.40 28.60
CA GLU A 346 12.12 -40.98 30.01
C GLU A 346 12.96 -41.88 30.92
N GLY A 347 13.17 -41.49 32.18
CA GLY A 347 13.83 -42.35 33.16
C GLY A 347 13.04 -43.63 33.42
N SER A 348 13.72 -44.76 33.60
CA SER A 348 13.09 -46.08 33.70
C SER A 348 12.27 -46.33 34.98
N ASP A 349 12.42 -45.50 36.01
CA ASP A 349 11.71 -45.61 37.30
C ASP A 349 11.20 -44.24 37.78
N ASP A 350 11.99 -43.47 38.54
CA ASP A 350 11.51 -42.27 39.25
C ASP A 350 11.79 -40.95 38.49
N LEU A 351 12.69 -40.93 37.50
CA LEU A 351 13.09 -39.72 36.77
C LEU A 351 12.32 -39.61 35.44
N ASP A 352 11.01 -39.81 35.49
CA ASP A 352 10.04 -39.77 34.37
C ASP A 352 9.37 -38.39 34.20
N PHE A 353 10.06 -37.31 34.60
CA PHE A 353 9.46 -35.98 34.67
C PHE A 353 10.34 -34.84 34.16
N GLY A 354 9.69 -33.74 33.81
CA GLY A 354 10.37 -32.50 33.45
C GLY A 354 11.31 -32.69 32.27
N SER A 355 12.54 -32.19 32.38
CA SER A 355 13.56 -32.30 31.33
C SER A 355 14.10 -33.73 31.13
N ALA A 356 13.77 -34.67 32.01
CA ALA A 356 14.16 -36.07 31.89
C ALA A 356 13.26 -36.85 30.92
N THR A 357 12.13 -36.27 30.52
CA THR A 357 11.20 -36.81 29.51
C THR A 357 11.24 -35.96 28.24
N GLN A 358 11.37 -36.60 27.08
CA GLN A 358 11.22 -35.96 25.77
C GLN A 358 10.36 -36.84 24.86
N SER A 359 9.65 -36.20 23.92
CA SER A 359 8.85 -36.89 22.91
C SER A 359 8.97 -36.23 21.54
N THR A 360 8.93 -37.02 20.47
CA THR A 360 8.93 -36.57 19.07
C THR A 360 8.01 -37.48 18.26
N THR A 361 7.62 -37.04 17.06
CA THR A 361 6.75 -37.82 16.16
C THR A 361 7.48 -38.19 14.88
N VAL A 362 7.06 -39.28 14.24
CA VAL A 362 7.41 -39.61 12.84
C VAL A 362 6.14 -40.11 12.15
N GLU A 363 5.84 -39.60 10.97
CA GLU A 363 4.74 -40.09 10.15
C GLU A 363 5.18 -41.27 9.28
N LEU A 364 4.58 -42.44 9.51
CA LEU A 364 4.72 -43.59 8.62
C LEU A 364 3.77 -43.43 7.44
N THR A 365 4.32 -43.24 6.24
CA THR A 365 3.54 -43.22 5.00
C THR A 365 3.44 -44.65 4.42
N GLY A 366 2.30 -44.95 3.79
CA GLY A 366 2.04 -46.25 3.18
C GLY A 366 2.99 -46.59 2.01
N GLU A 367 2.79 -47.74 1.35
CA GLU A 367 3.60 -48.13 0.18
C GLU A 367 3.49 -47.08 -0.97
N LYS A 368 4.55 -46.30 -1.22
CA LYS A 368 4.85 -45.54 -2.47
C LYS A 368 3.84 -44.54 -3.04
N GLU A 369 2.79 -44.13 -2.35
CA GLU A 369 1.91 -43.07 -2.89
C GLU A 369 2.51 -41.69 -2.60
N LEU A 370 3.41 -41.24 -3.49
CA LEU A 370 3.69 -39.81 -3.62
C LEU A 370 2.41 -39.11 -4.05
N GLY A 371 2.12 -37.95 -3.46
CA GLY A 371 1.02 -37.10 -3.84
C GLY A 371 1.53 -35.78 -4.42
N LEU A 372 0.87 -35.26 -5.43
CA LEU A 372 1.12 -33.93 -5.99
C LEU A 372 -0.16 -33.10 -5.90
N SER A 373 -0.05 -31.89 -5.34
CA SER A 373 -1.17 -30.95 -5.29
C SER A 373 -0.73 -29.55 -5.69
N LEU A 374 -1.68 -28.76 -6.19
CA LEU A 374 -1.49 -27.35 -6.53
C LEU A 374 -2.32 -26.50 -5.57
N ASP A 375 -1.80 -25.33 -5.20
CA ASP A 375 -2.56 -24.34 -4.44
C ASP A 375 -3.77 -23.79 -5.24
N GLN A 376 -3.61 -23.73 -6.56
CA GLN A 376 -4.63 -23.38 -7.54
C GLN A 376 -4.60 -24.34 -8.73
N THR A 377 -5.79 -24.80 -9.16
CA THR A 377 -5.95 -25.69 -10.33
C THR A 377 -6.46 -24.97 -11.58
N SER A 378 -6.73 -23.67 -11.47
CA SER A 378 -7.13 -22.82 -12.59
C SER A 378 -6.61 -21.40 -12.34
N VAL A 379 -5.83 -20.88 -13.27
CA VAL A 379 -5.23 -19.54 -13.20
C VAL A 379 -5.23 -18.88 -14.58
N THR A 380 -5.01 -17.57 -14.60
CA THR A 380 -4.75 -16.84 -15.84
C THR A 380 -3.23 -16.79 -16.06
N ARG A 381 -2.80 -16.88 -17.33
CA ARG A 381 -1.40 -16.90 -17.72
C ARG A 381 -0.58 -15.80 -17.04
N GLY A 382 0.64 -16.08 -16.60
CA GLY A 382 1.46 -15.13 -15.84
C GLY A 382 1.24 -15.12 -14.32
N THR A 383 0.19 -15.80 -13.83
CA THR A 383 0.07 -16.09 -12.39
C THR A 383 1.04 -17.21 -12.00
N ASN A 384 1.76 -17.04 -10.90
CA ASN A 384 2.61 -18.11 -10.36
C ASN A 384 1.76 -19.09 -9.55
N VAL A 385 1.99 -20.39 -9.74
CA VAL A 385 1.28 -21.47 -9.02
C VAL A 385 2.26 -22.18 -8.10
N GLN A 386 1.84 -22.49 -6.88
CA GLN A 386 2.63 -23.31 -5.96
C GLN A 386 2.18 -24.76 -6.10
N TYR A 387 3.16 -25.67 -6.10
CA TYR A 387 2.89 -27.11 -6.00
C TYR A 387 3.51 -27.68 -4.73
N GLU A 388 2.87 -28.69 -4.19
CA GLU A 388 3.26 -29.41 -2.98
C GLU A 388 3.33 -30.90 -3.30
N VAL A 389 4.53 -31.47 -3.11
CA VAL A 389 4.78 -32.91 -3.15
C VAL A 389 4.63 -33.44 -1.73
N THR A 390 3.82 -34.47 -1.55
CA THR A 390 3.54 -35.10 -0.27
C THR A 390 3.89 -36.58 -0.31
N GLY A 391 4.10 -37.16 0.86
CA GLY A 391 4.65 -38.51 0.96
C GLY A 391 6.15 -38.53 0.70
N GLY A 392 6.72 -39.74 0.64
CA GLY A 392 8.17 -39.91 0.59
C GLY A 392 8.79 -40.03 1.98
N THR A 393 10.12 -40.03 2.02
CA THR A 393 10.90 -40.04 3.27
C THR A 393 11.55 -38.66 3.43
N ASP A 394 11.56 -38.13 4.64
CA ASP A 394 12.25 -36.88 4.95
C ASP A 394 13.71 -36.90 4.47
N GLY A 395 14.14 -35.81 3.82
CA GLY A 395 15.44 -35.68 3.13
C GLY A 395 15.56 -36.42 1.79
N SER A 396 14.48 -37.00 1.25
CA SER A 396 14.49 -37.62 -0.09
C SER A 396 14.10 -36.62 -1.18
N TYR A 397 14.64 -36.83 -2.40
CA TYR A 397 14.41 -35.95 -3.55
C TYR A 397 13.48 -36.57 -4.58
N HIS A 398 12.55 -35.77 -5.08
CA HIS A 398 11.59 -36.12 -6.13
C HIS A 398 11.66 -35.14 -7.30
N VAL A 399 11.18 -35.54 -8.48
CA VAL A 399 11.24 -34.71 -9.69
C VAL A 399 9.84 -34.33 -10.14
N VAL A 400 9.56 -33.04 -10.29
CA VAL A 400 8.32 -32.51 -10.88
C VAL A 400 8.59 -32.04 -12.30
N THR A 401 7.70 -32.33 -13.26
CA THR A 401 7.91 -32.00 -14.68
C THR A 401 6.65 -31.47 -15.37
N ILE A 402 6.85 -30.62 -16.40
CA ILE A 402 5.83 -30.19 -17.37
C ILE A 402 6.35 -30.46 -18.78
N GLY A 403 5.54 -31.08 -19.63
CA GLY A 403 5.91 -31.47 -20.99
C GLY A 403 5.99 -30.30 -21.97
N GLN A 404 6.83 -30.42 -23.00
CA GLN A 404 6.94 -29.38 -24.05
C GLN A 404 5.64 -29.08 -24.79
N SER A 405 4.66 -30.00 -24.77
CA SER A 405 3.36 -29.82 -25.42
C SER A 405 2.52 -28.72 -24.80
N ASP A 406 2.89 -28.32 -23.58
CA ASP A 406 2.15 -27.38 -22.76
C ASP A 406 2.89 -26.03 -22.66
N PHE A 407 3.96 -25.87 -23.44
CA PHE A 407 4.74 -24.65 -23.52
C PHE A 407 4.22 -23.77 -24.64
N GLN A 408 4.44 -22.46 -24.51
CA GLN A 408 4.21 -21.54 -25.62
C GLN A 408 4.90 -21.96 -26.91
N ASP A 409 4.21 -21.71 -28.03
CA ASP A 409 4.77 -21.85 -29.37
C ASP A 409 6.11 -21.09 -29.48
N ASP A 410 7.11 -21.74 -30.09
CA ASP A 410 8.46 -21.20 -30.32
C ASP A 410 9.23 -20.72 -29.06
N LEU A 411 8.86 -21.20 -27.86
CA LEU A 411 9.55 -20.87 -26.61
C LEU A 411 11.05 -21.22 -26.64
N SER A 412 11.91 -20.25 -26.33
CA SER A 412 13.36 -20.45 -26.28
C SER A 412 13.80 -21.33 -25.10
N GLU A 413 14.92 -22.06 -25.24
CA GLU A 413 15.51 -22.87 -24.15
C GLU A 413 15.71 -22.04 -22.85
N ALA A 414 16.16 -20.79 -22.96
CA ALA A 414 16.42 -19.93 -21.83
C ALA A 414 15.14 -19.46 -21.09
N ASN A 415 13.99 -19.45 -21.77
CA ASN A 415 12.70 -19.16 -21.14
C ASN A 415 12.05 -20.43 -20.59
N ALA A 416 12.20 -21.57 -21.27
CA ALA A 416 11.73 -22.86 -20.76
C ALA A 416 12.40 -23.25 -19.43
N GLU A 417 13.69 -22.92 -19.22
CA GLU A 417 14.38 -23.10 -17.94
C GLU A 417 13.74 -22.33 -16.77
N LYS A 418 12.91 -21.33 -17.05
CA LYS A 418 12.23 -20.50 -16.04
C LYS A 418 10.81 -20.96 -15.72
N ILE A 419 10.31 -22.02 -16.36
CA ILE A 419 8.98 -22.58 -16.06
C ILE A 419 8.86 -22.98 -14.59
N PHE A 420 9.94 -23.54 -14.02
CA PHE A 420 10.02 -23.79 -12.58
C PHE A 420 10.92 -22.78 -11.90
N ARG A 421 10.50 -22.34 -10.73
CA ARG A 421 11.27 -21.42 -9.88
C ARG A 421 12.09 -22.21 -8.88
N ASN A 422 13.37 -21.84 -8.74
CA ASN A 422 14.23 -22.39 -7.69
C ASN A 422 13.95 -21.67 -6.36
N ILE A 423 12.81 -21.97 -5.75
CA ILE A 423 12.33 -21.43 -4.46
C ILE A 423 11.68 -22.56 -3.63
N GLY A 424 11.53 -22.35 -2.32
CA GLY A 424 11.00 -23.38 -1.43
C GLY A 424 12.01 -24.51 -1.25
N ASP A 425 11.52 -25.75 -1.34
CA ASP A 425 12.32 -26.97 -1.16
C ASP A 425 12.89 -27.49 -2.49
N THR A 426 12.86 -26.64 -3.52
CA THR A 426 13.43 -26.93 -4.83
C THR A 426 14.96 -26.82 -4.75
N ASP A 427 15.68 -27.91 -5.04
CA ASP A 427 17.14 -27.94 -5.14
C ASP A 427 17.62 -27.38 -6.49
N THR A 428 17.03 -27.89 -7.58
CA THR A 428 17.48 -27.61 -8.95
C THR A 428 16.29 -27.54 -9.91
N THR A 429 16.31 -26.59 -10.85
CA THR A 429 15.40 -26.54 -12.00
C THR A 429 16.18 -26.65 -13.31
N GLY A 430 15.51 -27.05 -14.39
CA GLY A 430 16.13 -27.10 -15.71
C GLY A 430 15.21 -27.66 -16.79
N ILE A 431 15.80 -27.91 -17.96
CA ILE A 431 15.13 -28.55 -19.09
C ILE A 431 15.88 -29.79 -19.53
N VAL A 432 15.16 -30.73 -20.13
CA VAL A 432 15.76 -31.87 -20.83
C VAL A 432 15.52 -31.72 -22.32
N THR A 433 16.59 -31.87 -23.10
CA THR A 433 16.55 -31.75 -24.56
C THR A 433 16.95 -33.08 -25.22
N SER A 434 16.35 -33.38 -26.38
CA SER A 434 16.67 -34.55 -27.19
C SER A 434 16.74 -34.14 -28.65
N ASP A 435 17.83 -34.49 -29.34
CA ASP A 435 18.12 -34.10 -30.73
C ASP A 435 18.06 -32.57 -31.02
N GLY A 436 18.11 -31.73 -29.99
CA GLY A 436 18.05 -30.26 -30.08
C GLY A 436 16.66 -29.67 -29.83
N ASP A 437 15.67 -30.50 -29.53
CA ASP A 437 14.31 -30.08 -29.18
C ASP A 437 14.09 -30.29 -27.67
N ILE A 438 13.41 -29.34 -27.02
CA ILE A 438 13.04 -29.46 -25.59
C ILE A 438 12.04 -30.60 -25.44
N GLN A 439 12.16 -31.41 -24.39
CA GLN A 439 11.24 -32.50 -24.10
C GLN A 439 10.30 -32.13 -22.96
N TYR A 440 10.86 -31.60 -21.88
CA TYR A 440 10.13 -31.14 -20.70
C TYR A 440 11.03 -30.22 -19.85
N ALA A 441 10.39 -29.44 -18.98
CA ALA A 441 11.02 -28.71 -17.90
C ALA A 441 10.88 -29.51 -16.61
N TYR A 442 11.84 -29.39 -15.70
CA TYR A 442 11.83 -30.13 -14.43
C TYR A 442 12.26 -29.27 -13.24
N ALA A 443 11.82 -29.69 -12.06
CA ALA A 443 12.29 -29.26 -10.75
C ALA A 443 12.60 -30.49 -9.89
N VAL A 444 13.74 -30.49 -9.22
CA VAL A 444 14.12 -31.49 -8.20
C VAL A 444 13.78 -30.88 -6.85
N VAL A 445 12.93 -31.55 -6.08
CA VAL A 445 12.37 -31.05 -4.82
C VAL A 445 12.67 -32.03 -3.70
N GLU A 446 13.18 -31.51 -2.59
CA GLU A 446 13.44 -32.26 -1.36
C GLU A 446 12.17 -32.33 -0.50
N ILE A 447 11.89 -33.47 0.10
CA ILE A 447 10.90 -33.57 1.17
C ILE A 447 11.55 -33.07 2.45
N ASP A 448 11.08 -31.93 2.97
CA ASP A 448 11.46 -31.38 4.27
C ASP A 448 10.31 -31.62 5.27
N GLY A 449 10.56 -32.50 6.23
CA GLY A 449 9.56 -33.05 7.14
C GLY A 449 8.59 -34.00 6.44
N THR A 450 7.45 -33.49 5.99
CA THR A 450 6.35 -34.30 5.41
C THR A 450 6.02 -33.94 3.97
N THR A 451 6.57 -32.83 3.46
CA THR A 451 6.21 -32.25 2.16
C THR A 451 7.41 -31.59 1.50
N GLY A 452 7.36 -31.41 0.19
CA GLY A 452 8.32 -30.59 -0.57
C GLY A 452 7.57 -29.60 -1.47
N VAL A 453 7.90 -28.31 -1.37
CA VAL A 453 7.16 -27.22 -2.03
C VAL A 453 8.00 -26.57 -3.13
N GLY A 454 7.38 -26.29 -4.28
CA GLY A 454 7.98 -25.50 -5.35
C GLY A 454 6.97 -24.61 -6.08
N SER A 455 7.41 -23.93 -7.16
CA SER A 455 6.54 -23.01 -7.91
C SER A 455 6.73 -23.05 -9.43
N ILE A 456 5.63 -22.83 -10.16
CA ILE A 456 5.50 -22.80 -11.61
C ILE A 456 5.23 -21.36 -12.09
N GLU A 457 5.96 -20.89 -13.10
CA GLU A 457 5.71 -19.63 -13.83
C GLU A 457 4.87 -19.90 -15.08
N THR A 458 3.57 -19.62 -15.00
CA THR A 458 2.64 -19.91 -16.12
C THR A 458 2.81 -18.98 -17.32
N GLN A 459 3.59 -17.90 -17.21
CA GLN A 459 3.86 -16.97 -18.33
C GLN A 459 4.56 -17.62 -19.52
N TYR A 460 5.15 -18.81 -19.36
CA TYR A 460 5.82 -19.57 -20.42
C TYR A 460 4.99 -20.78 -20.89
N LEU A 461 3.80 -20.95 -20.33
CA LEU A 461 2.89 -22.06 -20.64
C LEU A 461 1.81 -21.60 -21.63
N ASP A 462 1.29 -22.57 -22.36
CA ASP A 462 0.13 -22.41 -23.23
C ASP A 462 -1.14 -22.17 -22.43
N GLU A 463 -2.12 -21.52 -23.05
CA GLU A 463 -3.45 -21.31 -22.47
C GLU A 463 -4.32 -22.55 -22.68
N SER A 464 -4.03 -23.60 -21.90
CA SER A 464 -4.71 -24.89 -21.98
C SER A 464 -4.66 -25.65 -20.65
N ASP A 465 -5.11 -26.89 -20.66
CA ASP A 465 -4.95 -27.82 -19.55
C ASP A 465 -3.50 -28.34 -19.54
N ILE A 466 -2.71 -27.94 -18.54
CA ILE A 466 -1.28 -28.28 -18.37
C ILE A 466 -1.14 -29.50 -17.45
N ASP A 467 -0.39 -30.51 -17.87
CA ASP A 467 -0.18 -31.72 -17.08
C ASP A 467 1.12 -31.63 -16.24
N VAL A 468 0.97 -31.48 -14.91
CA VAL A 468 2.10 -31.47 -13.96
C VAL A 468 2.25 -32.86 -13.35
N ASN A 469 3.46 -33.43 -13.44
CA ASN A 469 3.74 -34.80 -13.00
C ASN A 469 4.84 -34.83 -11.94
N VAL A 470 4.75 -35.72 -10.94
CA VAL A 470 5.83 -35.99 -9.97
C VAL A 470 6.40 -37.41 -10.14
N PHE A 471 7.71 -37.59 -9.90
CA PHE A 471 8.44 -38.85 -10.04
C PHE A 471 9.30 -39.17 -8.81
N ASP A 472 9.47 -40.47 -8.54
CA ASP A 472 10.13 -40.99 -7.33
C ASP A 472 11.59 -40.58 -7.16
N THR A 473 12.46 -40.61 -8.18
CA THR A 473 13.90 -40.31 -7.97
C THR A 473 14.70 -40.03 -9.23
N ASP A 474 14.29 -40.54 -10.40
CA ASP A 474 15.02 -40.34 -11.65
C ASP A 474 14.28 -39.38 -12.60
N VAL A 475 15.03 -38.43 -13.16
CA VAL A 475 14.63 -37.60 -14.31
C VAL A 475 14.38 -38.54 -15.51
N PRO A 476 13.12 -38.77 -15.95
CA PRO A 476 12.84 -39.79 -16.95
C PRO A 476 13.44 -39.43 -18.30
N GLU A 477 14.04 -40.37 -19.05
CA GLU A 477 14.56 -40.09 -20.42
C GLU A 477 13.45 -39.56 -21.37
N ASP A 478 12.18 -39.79 -21.01
CA ASP A 478 10.97 -39.26 -21.66
C ASP A 478 9.81 -39.16 -20.63
N ALA A 479 9.63 -38.00 -19.99
CA ALA A 479 8.62 -37.79 -18.94
C ALA A 479 7.18 -37.88 -19.48
N SER A 480 6.96 -37.50 -20.75
CA SER A 480 5.65 -37.53 -21.40
C SER A 480 5.14 -38.96 -21.66
N ALA A 481 5.99 -39.98 -21.56
CA ALA A 481 5.65 -41.36 -21.91
C ALA A 481 5.46 -42.32 -20.72
N SER A 482 5.96 -41.99 -19.52
CA SER A 482 6.01 -42.95 -18.40
C SER A 482 4.83 -42.90 -17.42
N GLY A 483 4.08 -41.79 -17.35
CA GLY A 483 3.15 -41.53 -16.25
C GLY A 483 3.92 -41.32 -14.94
N GLY A 484 3.65 -40.21 -14.25
CA GLY A 484 4.25 -39.92 -12.94
C GLY A 484 3.89 -40.94 -11.87
N ALA A 485 4.51 -40.81 -10.70
CA ALA A 485 4.01 -41.40 -9.47
C ALA A 485 2.63 -40.81 -9.12
N ASP A 486 2.45 -39.51 -9.37
CA ASP A 486 1.16 -38.80 -9.33
C ASP A 486 1.15 -37.64 -10.37
N ASP A 487 -0.05 -37.19 -10.73
CA ASP A 487 -0.27 -36.10 -11.68
C ASP A 487 -1.45 -35.20 -11.30
N VAL A 488 -1.34 -33.93 -11.68
CA VAL A 488 -2.39 -32.92 -11.48
C VAL A 488 -2.46 -32.01 -12.70
N THR A 489 -3.68 -31.67 -13.12
CA THR A 489 -3.92 -30.75 -14.23
C THR A 489 -4.09 -29.32 -13.71
N LEU A 490 -3.38 -28.38 -14.32
CA LEU A 490 -3.51 -26.93 -14.13
C LEU A 490 -4.19 -26.32 -15.36
N GLU A 491 -5.38 -25.74 -15.22
CA GLU A 491 -6.03 -24.98 -16.29
C GLU A 491 -5.41 -23.57 -16.37
N VAL A 492 -4.74 -23.25 -17.48
CA VAL A 492 -4.24 -21.90 -17.76
C VAL A 492 -5.18 -21.24 -18.76
N THR A 493 -5.72 -20.08 -18.39
CA THR A 493 -6.68 -19.32 -19.20
C THR A 493 -6.04 -18.05 -19.77
N GLU A 494 -6.58 -17.60 -20.91
CA GLU A 494 -6.25 -16.32 -21.53
C GLU A 494 -6.71 -15.16 -20.65
N GLY A 495 -5.93 -14.08 -20.66
CA GLY A 495 -6.26 -12.84 -19.99
C GLY A 495 -7.50 -12.15 -20.56
N ASP A 496 -8.28 -11.48 -19.72
CA ASP A 496 -9.36 -10.58 -20.14
C ASP A 496 -8.85 -9.13 -20.23
N VAL A 497 -9.15 -8.47 -21.35
CA VAL A 497 -8.88 -7.03 -21.54
C VAL A 497 -10.19 -6.24 -21.63
N THR A 498 -10.24 -5.09 -20.94
CA THR A 498 -11.36 -4.15 -20.93
C THR A 498 -10.91 -2.73 -21.26
N LEU A 499 -11.83 -1.93 -21.80
CA LEU A 499 -11.65 -0.50 -22.02
C LEU A 499 -12.82 0.24 -21.38
N ASN A 500 -12.53 1.02 -20.34
CA ASN A 500 -13.53 1.76 -19.57
C ASN A 500 -13.71 3.18 -20.10
N SER A 501 -12.62 3.85 -20.51
CA SER A 501 -12.63 5.19 -21.09
C SER A 501 -11.77 5.25 -22.36
N PRO A 502 -12.16 5.98 -23.41
CA PRO A 502 -13.30 6.90 -23.52
C PRO A 502 -14.67 6.20 -23.63
N GLU A 503 -15.70 6.76 -23.00
CA GLU A 503 -17.09 6.31 -23.14
C GLU A 503 -17.85 7.11 -24.21
N ASP A 504 -18.65 6.41 -25.02
CA ASP A 504 -19.72 6.89 -25.92
C ASP A 504 -19.36 7.97 -26.97
N SER A 505 -18.78 9.10 -26.58
CA SER A 505 -18.46 10.22 -27.46
C SER A 505 -17.16 10.93 -27.13
N TYR A 506 -16.51 11.44 -28.18
CA TYR A 506 -15.28 12.21 -28.13
C TYR A 506 -15.46 13.50 -28.92
N VAL A 507 -15.06 14.65 -28.37
CA VAL A 507 -15.02 15.92 -29.12
C VAL A 507 -13.64 16.01 -29.75
N VAL A 508 -13.56 16.26 -31.05
CA VAL A 508 -12.24 16.32 -31.70
C VAL A 508 -11.41 17.43 -31.08
N GLY A 509 -10.15 17.10 -30.76
CA GLY A 509 -9.21 18.03 -30.13
C GLY A 509 -9.32 18.11 -28.62
N SER A 510 -10.33 17.51 -27.98
CA SER A 510 -10.40 17.50 -26.52
C SER A 510 -9.42 16.49 -25.94
N GLU A 511 -8.94 16.81 -24.74
CA GLU A 511 -8.28 15.85 -23.86
C GLU A 511 -9.31 14.86 -23.30
N VAL A 512 -8.88 13.62 -23.07
CA VAL A 512 -9.68 12.56 -22.46
C VAL A 512 -8.76 11.53 -21.81
N ASP A 513 -9.20 10.94 -20.72
CA ASP A 513 -8.48 9.84 -20.09
C ASP A 513 -8.77 8.52 -20.82
N VAL A 514 -7.73 7.71 -21.00
CA VAL A 514 -7.83 6.35 -21.50
C VAL A 514 -7.49 5.41 -20.37
N ASN A 515 -8.43 4.56 -19.96
CA ASN A 515 -8.18 3.58 -18.91
C ASN A 515 -9.00 2.30 -19.09
N GLY A 516 -8.52 1.23 -18.46
CA GLY A 516 -9.11 -0.09 -18.54
C GLY A 516 -8.37 -1.09 -17.63
N THR A 517 -8.64 -2.37 -17.86
CA THR A 517 -7.93 -3.47 -17.19
C THR A 517 -7.45 -4.48 -18.21
N ALA A 518 -6.34 -5.13 -17.93
CA ALA A 518 -5.82 -6.22 -18.72
C ALA A 518 -5.18 -7.23 -17.78
N THR A 519 -5.84 -8.36 -17.56
CA THR A 519 -5.20 -9.44 -16.79
C THR A 519 -4.19 -10.13 -17.70
N SER A 520 -3.01 -10.45 -17.19
CA SER A 520 -2.03 -11.31 -17.90
C SER A 520 -1.36 -10.72 -19.13
N SER A 521 -1.52 -9.41 -19.37
CA SER A 521 -0.79 -8.65 -20.39
C SER A 521 0.15 -7.67 -19.70
N GLU A 522 1.41 -7.59 -20.12
CA GLU A 522 2.32 -6.53 -19.63
C GLU A 522 2.07 -5.21 -20.34
N ASN A 523 1.63 -5.26 -21.60
CA ASN A 523 1.37 -4.09 -22.42
C ASN A 523 0.10 -4.31 -23.24
N ILE A 524 -0.64 -3.24 -23.49
CA ILE A 524 -1.79 -3.23 -24.40
C ILE A 524 -1.59 -2.26 -25.54
N ALA A 525 -2.30 -2.46 -26.65
CA ALA A 525 -2.33 -1.55 -27.78
C ALA A 525 -3.77 -1.12 -28.09
N LEU A 526 -3.96 0.13 -28.50
CA LEU A 526 -5.25 0.68 -28.89
C LEU A 526 -5.37 0.82 -30.40
N TYR A 527 -6.54 0.48 -30.94
CA TYR A 527 -6.84 0.59 -32.35
C TYR A 527 -8.20 1.24 -32.60
N VAL A 528 -8.33 1.89 -33.75
CA VAL A 528 -9.58 2.48 -34.24
C VAL A 528 -9.95 1.87 -35.58
N ARG A 529 -11.26 1.69 -35.80
CA ARG A 529 -11.78 1.09 -37.03
C ARG A 529 -12.95 1.88 -37.63
N ASP A 530 -12.81 2.19 -38.92
CA ASP A 530 -13.88 2.67 -39.80
C ASP A 530 -14.22 1.61 -40.87
N GLY A 531 -15.01 0.60 -40.50
CA GLY A 531 -15.53 -0.44 -41.40
C GLY A 531 -14.51 -1.43 -42.01
N GLY A 532 -13.22 -1.09 -42.07
CA GLY A 532 -12.11 -1.86 -42.65
C GLY A 532 -11.25 -2.59 -41.63
N ASP A 533 -9.93 -2.53 -41.81
CA ASP A 533 -8.94 -3.04 -40.85
C ASP A 533 -8.81 -2.09 -39.65
N TRP A 534 -8.36 -2.62 -38.52
CA TRP A 534 -8.02 -1.83 -37.34
C TRP A 534 -6.74 -1.03 -37.61
N GLN A 535 -6.73 0.22 -37.20
CA GLN A 535 -5.62 1.17 -37.39
C GLN A 535 -5.10 1.61 -36.02
N LEU A 536 -3.80 1.53 -35.81
CA LEU A 536 -3.19 1.84 -34.52
C LEU A 536 -3.52 3.27 -34.09
N LEU A 537 -3.91 3.41 -32.83
CA LEU A 537 -4.12 4.67 -32.13
C LEU A 537 -2.95 4.89 -31.18
N THR A 538 -2.13 5.89 -31.48
CA THR A 538 -1.02 6.27 -30.60
C THR A 538 -1.48 7.30 -29.59
N LEU A 539 -1.00 7.21 -28.35
CA LEU A 539 -1.31 8.17 -27.28
C LEU A 539 -0.03 8.91 -26.91
N ASP A 540 0.05 10.21 -27.19
CA ASP A 540 1.28 11.03 -27.05
C ASP A 540 2.52 10.47 -27.77
N GLY A 541 2.30 9.71 -28.84
CA GLY A 541 3.35 9.02 -29.58
C GLY A 541 3.69 7.61 -29.07
N ASP A 542 3.13 7.20 -27.93
CA ASP A 542 3.24 5.84 -27.42
C ASP A 542 2.33 4.90 -28.25
N ARG A 543 2.88 3.76 -28.67
CA ARG A 543 2.15 2.72 -29.44
C ARG A 543 1.47 1.69 -28.53
N GLN A 544 1.94 1.59 -27.29
CA GLN A 544 1.52 0.62 -26.29
C GLN A 544 1.40 1.34 -24.94
N LEU A 545 0.52 0.87 -24.07
CA LEU A 545 0.47 1.27 -22.66
C LEU A 545 0.89 0.09 -21.79
N ASN A 546 1.73 0.37 -20.79
CA ASN A 546 2.10 -0.61 -19.78
C ASN A 546 0.91 -0.88 -18.85
N VAL A 547 0.76 -2.14 -18.48
CA VAL A 547 -0.19 -2.58 -17.47
C VAL A 547 0.52 -2.63 -16.13
N GLU A 548 -0.10 -2.01 -15.14
CA GLU A 548 0.41 -1.98 -13.78
C GLU A 548 0.23 -3.34 -13.09
N SER A 549 0.91 -3.53 -11.96
CA SER A 549 0.87 -4.80 -11.21
C SER A 549 -0.50 -5.20 -10.66
N ASP A 550 -1.48 -4.29 -10.70
CA ASP A 550 -2.87 -4.54 -10.30
C ASP A 550 -3.81 -4.75 -11.50
N ASP A 551 -3.25 -5.10 -12.66
CA ASP A 551 -3.94 -5.35 -13.93
C ASP A 551 -4.66 -4.12 -14.50
N THR A 552 -4.30 -2.90 -14.08
CA THR A 552 -4.87 -1.65 -14.61
C THR A 552 -3.92 -0.95 -15.58
N PHE A 553 -4.48 -0.19 -16.51
CA PHE A 553 -3.70 0.73 -17.35
C PHE A 553 -4.44 2.07 -17.44
N GLU A 554 -3.67 3.15 -17.49
CA GLU A 554 -4.19 4.51 -17.57
C GLU A 554 -3.24 5.45 -18.30
N LYS A 555 -3.82 6.36 -19.06
CA LYS A 555 -3.15 7.51 -19.66
C LYS A 555 -4.10 8.69 -19.63
N GLU A 556 -3.76 9.69 -18.82
CA GLU A 556 -4.55 10.91 -18.62
C GLU A 556 -4.24 11.96 -19.70
N ASP A 557 -5.18 12.89 -19.91
CA ASP A 557 -5.00 14.12 -20.69
C ASP A 557 -4.54 13.90 -22.15
N VAL A 558 -5.04 12.85 -22.82
CA VAL A 558 -4.65 12.55 -24.20
C VAL A 558 -5.64 13.07 -25.22
N VAL A 559 -5.12 13.63 -26.31
CA VAL A 559 -5.94 14.05 -27.46
C VAL A 559 -5.95 12.94 -28.51
N LEU A 560 -7.02 12.13 -28.55
CA LEU A 560 -7.11 10.96 -29.44
C LEU A 560 -7.00 11.29 -30.93
N SER A 561 -7.37 12.50 -31.34
CA SER A 561 -7.20 12.97 -32.72
C SER A 561 -5.78 13.44 -33.07
N ASN A 562 -4.88 13.50 -32.09
CA ASN A 562 -3.51 13.96 -32.24
C ASN A 562 -2.55 12.77 -32.15
N GLY A 563 -1.66 12.60 -33.12
CA GLY A 563 -0.69 11.50 -33.16
C GLY A 563 -0.34 11.06 -34.58
N ASP A 564 0.70 10.23 -34.68
CA ASP A 564 1.22 9.74 -35.96
C ASP A 564 0.46 8.50 -36.49
N GLY A 565 -0.36 7.87 -35.64
CA GLY A 565 -1.15 6.70 -35.99
C GLY A 565 -2.25 6.99 -37.02
N GLN A 566 -2.54 6.01 -37.89
CA GLN A 566 -3.67 6.10 -38.82
C GLN A 566 -5.02 6.11 -38.07
N GLY A 567 -5.07 5.57 -36.84
CA GLY A 567 -6.21 5.65 -35.93
C GLY A 567 -6.49 7.08 -35.47
N ASN A 568 -5.45 7.86 -35.13
CA ASN A 568 -5.59 9.27 -34.75
C ASN A 568 -6.23 10.10 -35.87
N ASN A 569 -5.79 9.88 -37.12
CA ASN A 569 -6.36 10.51 -38.32
C ASN A 569 -7.84 10.12 -38.58
N ILE A 570 -8.29 8.96 -38.12
CA ILE A 570 -9.71 8.59 -38.20
C ILE A 570 -10.51 9.38 -37.16
N LEU A 571 -9.98 9.50 -35.94
CA LEU A 571 -10.62 10.24 -34.85
C LEU A 571 -10.52 11.77 -35.03
N SER A 572 -9.66 12.25 -35.92
CA SER A 572 -9.61 13.65 -36.34
C SER A 572 -10.74 14.03 -37.32
N LEU A 573 -11.80 13.23 -37.44
CA LEU A 573 -12.97 13.52 -38.26
C LEU A 573 -14.26 13.07 -37.54
N PRO A 574 -15.32 13.88 -37.52
CA PRO A 574 -16.60 13.50 -36.93
C PRO A 574 -17.20 12.24 -37.57
N GLY A 575 -17.72 11.34 -36.73
CA GLY A 575 -18.19 10.04 -37.19
C GLY A 575 -18.64 9.12 -36.07
N THR A 576 -18.86 7.85 -36.42
CA THR A 576 -19.07 6.79 -35.42
C THR A 576 -18.15 5.65 -35.80
N TYR A 577 -17.16 5.43 -34.94
CA TYR A 577 -16.09 4.46 -35.16
C TYR A 577 -16.18 3.37 -34.08
N ARG A 578 -15.31 2.37 -34.20
CA ARG A 578 -15.04 1.45 -33.10
C ARG A 578 -13.64 1.73 -32.58
N VAL A 579 -13.52 1.82 -31.27
CA VAL A 579 -12.23 1.80 -30.56
C VAL A 579 -12.08 0.42 -29.93
N GLY A 580 -10.88 -0.13 -30.00
CA GLY A 580 -10.55 -1.45 -29.50
C GLY A 580 -9.24 -1.41 -28.75
N VAL A 581 -9.14 -2.28 -27.77
CA VAL A 581 -7.92 -2.57 -27.01
C VAL A 581 -7.60 -4.05 -27.18
N ILE A 582 -6.32 -4.38 -27.28
CA ILE A 582 -5.82 -5.74 -27.46
C ILE A 582 -4.50 -5.89 -26.69
N ASP A 583 -4.18 -7.10 -26.23
CA ASP A 583 -2.83 -7.44 -25.75
C ASP A 583 -1.79 -7.05 -26.82
N ALA A 584 -0.73 -6.35 -26.42
CA ALA A 584 0.29 -5.89 -27.34
C ALA A 584 1.01 -7.05 -28.04
N ALA A 585 1.16 -8.21 -27.38
CA ALA A 585 1.78 -9.40 -27.97
C ALA A 585 0.93 -9.97 -29.11
N ASP A 586 -0.40 -9.95 -28.97
CA ASP A 586 -1.33 -10.44 -30.00
C ASP A 586 -1.45 -9.49 -31.21
N ALA A 587 -1.00 -8.26 -31.06
CA ALA A 587 -1.00 -7.23 -32.09
C ALA A 587 0.34 -7.10 -32.85
N ASP A 588 1.36 -7.87 -32.46
CA ASP A 588 2.62 -8.05 -33.18
C ASP A 588 2.51 -9.30 -34.09
N ILE A 589 1.97 -9.13 -35.30
CA ILE A 589 1.68 -10.26 -36.20
C ILE A 589 2.94 -10.78 -36.89
N ASP A 590 3.98 -9.95 -37.03
CA ASP A 590 5.22 -10.32 -37.71
C ASP A 590 6.37 -10.72 -36.77
N GLY A 591 6.17 -10.59 -35.46
CA GLY A 591 7.04 -11.06 -34.39
C GLY A 591 8.32 -10.23 -34.27
N ASP A 592 8.23 -8.92 -34.47
CA ASP A 592 9.36 -7.98 -34.42
C ASP A 592 9.50 -7.20 -33.09
N ASP A 593 8.73 -7.62 -32.08
CA ASP A 593 8.57 -7.00 -30.76
C ASP A 593 7.91 -5.61 -30.81
N THR A 594 7.18 -5.29 -31.90
CA THR A 594 6.40 -4.05 -32.02
C THR A 594 5.01 -4.31 -32.56
N VAL A 595 4.01 -3.62 -32.00
CA VAL A 595 2.63 -3.74 -32.52
C VAL A 595 2.54 -3.21 -33.95
N ASP A 596 1.75 -3.87 -34.79
CA ASP A 596 1.55 -3.48 -36.19
C ASP A 596 0.71 -2.20 -36.33
N ASP A 597 1.02 -1.34 -37.32
CA ASP A 597 0.22 -0.14 -37.60
C ASP A 597 -1.22 -0.47 -38.04
N SER A 598 -1.44 -1.65 -38.61
CA SER A 598 -2.76 -2.10 -39.03
C SER A 598 -2.90 -3.62 -38.96
N ILE A 599 -3.98 -4.07 -38.33
CA ILE A 599 -4.34 -5.48 -38.19
C ILE A 599 -5.75 -5.73 -38.72
N THR A 600 -5.97 -6.91 -39.28
CA THR A 600 -7.28 -7.31 -39.79
C THR A 600 -8.27 -7.55 -38.67
N THR A 601 -9.56 -7.61 -39.02
CA THR A 601 -10.59 -8.01 -38.05
C THR A 601 -10.39 -9.44 -37.52
N SER A 602 -9.74 -10.33 -38.27
CA SER A 602 -9.54 -11.70 -37.80
C SER A 602 -8.44 -11.76 -36.76
N GLU A 603 -7.32 -11.06 -36.99
CA GLU A 603 -6.18 -10.95 -36.07
C GLU A 603 -6.63 -10.28 -34.76
N PHE A 604 -7.36 -9.16 -34.84
CA PHE A 604 -7.87 -8.51 -33.63
C PHE A 604 -8.76 -9.44 -32.79
N ASN A 605 -9.67 -10.21 -33.41
CA ASN A 605 -10.57 -11.09 -32.66
C ASN A 605 -9.95 -12.44 -32.26
N SER A 606 -8.73 -12.75 -32.71
CA SER A 606 -8.03 -13.97 -32.30
C SER A 606 -7.15 -13.77 -31.07
N GLY A 607 -6.79 -12.53 -30.75
CA GLY A 607 -6.11 -12.20 -29.51
C GLY A 607 -7.06 -11.69 -28.42
N SER A 608 -6.51 -11.49 -27.23
CA SER A 608 -7.24 -10.99 -26.08
C SER A 608 -7.60 -9.53 -26.30
N SER A 609 -8.87 -9.27 -26.61
CA SER A 609 -9.30 -7.97 -27.08
C SER A 609 -10.74 -7.61 -26.71
N THR A 610 -10.98 -6.31 -26.60
CA THR A 610 -12.31 -5.72 -26.39
C THR A 610 -12.50 -4.53 -27.32
N SER A 611 -13.75 -4.27 -27.73
CA SER A 611 -14.05 -3.04 -28.47
C SER A 611 -15.41 -2.43 -28.14
N SER A 612 -15.47 -1.10 -28.18
CA SER A 612 -16.66 -0.29 -27.99
C SER A 612 -16.93 0.61 -29.21
N SER A 613 -18.09 1.25 -29.25
CA SER A 613 -18.40 2.25 -30.27
C SER A 613 -18.09 3.64 -29.73
N LEU A 614 -17.43 4.48 -30.52
CA LEU A 614 -17.09 5.85 -30.15
C LEU A 614 -17.68 6.83 -31.17
N ARG A 615 -18.47 7.79 -30.70
CA ARG A 615 -19.06 8.85 -31.53
C ARG A 615 -18.22 10.12 -31.46
N VAL A 616 -17.51 10.41 -32.53
CA VAL A 616 -16.69 11.61 -32.66
C VAL A 616 -17.56 12.78 -33.14
N VAL A 617 -17.47 13.93 -32.47
CA VAL A 617 -18.23 15.16 -32.79
C VAL A 617 -17.29 16.37 -32.93
N ASP A 618 -17.72 17.37 -33.70
CA ASP A 618 -16.99 18.64 -33.80
C ASP A 618 -17.02 19.44 -32.49
N GLY A 619 -16.01 20.28 -32.30
CA GLY A 619 -15.96 21.30 -31.27
C GLY A 619 -17.06 22.36 -31.43
N ASN A 620 -17.28 23.12 -30.37
CA ASN A 620 -18.30 24.17 -30.34
C ASN A 620 -17.84 25.35 -29.48
N LEU A 621 -18.15 26.58 -29.94
CA LEU A 621 -17.75 27.81 -29.28
C LEU A 621 -18.97 28.63 -28.85
N THR A 622 -18.98 29.03 -27.58
CA THR A 622 -19.91 30.03 -27.04
C THR A 622 -19.13 31.09 -26.28
N ALA A 623 -19.63 32.33 -26.30
CA ALA A 623 -19.06 33.43 -25.53
C ALA A 623 -20.16 34.43 -25.13
N SER A 624 -19.99 35.05 -23.98
CA SER A 624 -20.82 36.10 -23.40
C SER A 624 -19.93 37.15 -22.75
N ILE A 625 -20.41 38.39 -22.72
CA ILE A 625 -19.71 39.52 -22.09
C ILE A 625 -20.66 40.20 -21.10
N THR A 626 -20.15 40.61 -19.95
CA THR A 626 -20.94 41.36 -18.96
C THR A 626 -20.88 42.86 -19.27
N THR A 627 -22.03 43.53 -19.32
CA THR A 627 -22.12 44.98 -19.56
C THR A 627 -23.19 45.60 -18.69
N ILE A 628 -23.02 46.87 -18.33
CA ILE A 628 -24.02 47.64 -17.59
C ILE A 628 -24.80 48.50 -18.58
N ASN A 629 -26.08 48.16 -18.76
CA ASN A 629 -26.97 48.82 -19.73
C ASN A 629 -26.40 48.81 -21.17
N GLY A 630 -25.67 47.75 -21.55
CA GLY A 630 -25.01 47.63 -22.85
C GLY A 630 -23.74 48.49 -23.00
N GLN A 631 -23.22 49.04 -21.90
CA GLN A 631 -22.07 49.92 -21.85
C GLN A 631 -20.98 49.35 -20.94
N ILE A 632 -19.75 49.83 -21.14
CA ILE A 632 -18.61 49.67 -20.24
C ILE A 632 -18.02 51.07 -20.04
N ALA A 633 -17.75 51.44 -18.79
CA ALA A 633 -17.15 52.73 -18.49
C ALA A 633 -15.64 52.68 -18.80
N GLU A 634 -15.08 53.75 -19.37
CA GLU A 634 -13.64 53.88 -19.60
C GLU A 634 -12.83 53.79 -18.28
N SER A 635 -13.44 54.18 -17.16
CA SER A 635 -12.84 54.07 -15.82
C SER A 635 -12.76 52.63 -15.29
N ASP A 636 -13.61 51.72 -15.76
CA ASP A 636 -13.55 50.29 -15.37
C ASP A 636 -12.29 49.63 -15.98
N GLY A 637 -11.90 50.03 -17.20
CA GLY A 637 -10.65 49.59 -17.84
C GLY A 637 -10.57 48.11 -18.25
N SER A 638 -11.55 47.29 -17.87
CA SER A 638 -11.61 45.86 -18.19
C SER A 638 -13.03 45.39 -18.55
N LEU A 639 -13.13 44.13 -18.97
CA LEU A 639 -14.36 43.43 -19.33
C LEU A 639 -14.30 41.97 -18.87
N GLU A 640 -15.40 41.49 -18.29
CA GLU A 640 -15.61 40.07 -18.00
C GLU A 640 -16.13 39.30 -19.24
N ILE A 641 -15.49 38.19 -19.57
CA ILE A 641 -15.89 37.28 -20.65
C ILE A 641 -16.00 35.85 -20.13
N THR A 642 -17.11 35.19 -20.45
CA THR A 642 -17.36 33.78 -20.11
C THR A 642 -17.87 33.00 -21.32
N GLY A 643 -17.56 31.71 -21.39
CA GLY A 643 -17.99 30.88 -22.51
C GLY A 643 -17.62 29.41 -22.39
N THR A 644 -17.77 28.70 -23.51
CA THR A 644 -17.37 27.30 -23.66
C THR A 644 -16.66 27.12 -25.00
N ALA A 645 -15.58 26.34 -25.04
CA ALA A 645 -14.85 26.02 -26.25
C ALA A 645 -14.47 24.54 -26.25
N SER A 646 -15.41 23.70 -26.68
CA SER A 646 -15.22 22.24 -26.68
C SER A 646 -14.14 21.84 -27.70
N GLY A 647 -13.16 21.05 -27.25
CA GLY A 647 -12.08 20.51 -28.08
C GLY A 647 -10.93 21.50 -28.33
N GLN A 648 -10.75 22.48 -27.45
CA GLN A 648 -9.77 23.55 -27.55
C GLN A 648 -9.20 23.84 -26.16
N ASP A 649 -7.91 24.15 -26.09
CA ASP A 649 -7.22 24.44 -24.82
C ASP A 649 -7.13 25.96 -24.57
N GLU A 650 -7.45 26.76 -25.58
CA GLU A 650 -7.32 28.21 -25.55
C GLU A 650 -8.29 28.85 -26.56
N VAL A 651 -8.75 30.07 -26.27
CA VAL A 651 -9.50 30.92 -27.21
C VAL A 651 -8.84 32.29 -27.35
N ALA A 652 -8.93 32.88 -28.55
CA ALA A 652 -8.46 34.24 -28.80
C ALA A 652 -9.60 35.24 -28.69
N VAL A 653 -9.43 36.26 -27.87
CA VAL A 653 -10.31 37.42 -27.77
C VAL A 653 -9.67 38.61 -28.47
N VAL A 654 -10.32 39.07 -29.54
CA VAL A 654 -9.90 40.25 -30.31
C VAL A 654 -10.95 41.34 -30.19
N MET A 655 -10.58 42.47 -29.60
CA MET A 655 -11.43 43.66 -29.58
C MET A 655 -11.05 44.62 -30.70
N VAL A 656 -12.05 45.25 -31.33
CA VAL A 656 -11.86 46.22 -32.41
C VAL A 656 -12.78 47.43 -32.20
N ASP A 657 -12.20 48.62 -32.11
CA ASP A 657 -12.96 49.86 -31.97
C ASP A 657 -13.45 50.41 -33.34
N GLN A 658 -14.11 51.57 -33.36
CA GLN A 658 -14.59 52.16 -34.63
C GLN A 658 -13.47 52.71 -35.52
N ARG A 659 -12.31 53.03 -34.94
CA ARG A 659 -11.15 53.64 -35.60
C ARG A 659 -10.12 52.63 -36.08
N GLY A 660 -10.32 51.34 -35.77
CA GLY A 660 -9.42 50.26 -36.15
C GLY A 660 -8.30 50.00 -35.15
N ASN A 661 -8.38 50.58 -33.95
CA ASN A 661 -7.54 50.15 -32.84
C ASN A 661 -7.97 48.74 -32.42
N THR A 662 -6.99 47.91 -32.05
CA THR A 662 -7.23 46.50 -31.71
C THR A 662 -6.63 46.12 -30.37
N GLN A 663 -7.21 45.12 -29.72
CA GLN A 663 -6.63 44.47 -28.55
C GLN A 663 -6.72 42.96 -28.75
N TYR A 664 -5.64 42.25 -28.45
CA TYR A 664 -5.59 40.79 -28.42
C TYR A 664 -5.36 40.32 -26.99
N GLN A 665 -6.10 39.30 -26.60
CA GLN A 665 -5.83 38.52 -25.39
C GLN A 665 -6.26 37.09 -25.66
N SER A 666 -5.48 36.12 -25.19
CA SER A 666 -5.91 34.73 -25.18
C SER A 666 -6.37 34.32 -23.78
N ILE A 667 -7.30 33.38 -23.72
CA ILE A 667 -7.89 32.86 -22.49
C ILE A 667 -7.82 31.34 -22.55
N SER A 668 -7.23 30.71 -21.53
CA SER A 668 -7.20 29.26 -21.42
C SER A 668 -8.60 28.69 -21.23
N VAL A 669 -8.81 27.50 -21.77
CA VAL A 669 -10.02 26.71 -21.58
C VAL A 669 -9.71 25.66 -20.52
N GLU A 670 -10.60 25.53 -19.55
CA GLU A 670 -10.49 24.54 -18.49
C GLU A 670 -10.94 23.15 -19.01
N ASP A 671 -10.59 22.08 -18.29
CA ASP A 671 -10.89 20.68 -18.68
C ASP A 671 -12.40 20.41 -18.88
N ASP A 672 -13.27 21.18 -18.19
CA ASP A 672 -14.72 21.12 -18.36
C ASP A 672 -15.22 21.86 -19.63
N GLN A 673 -14.29 22.30 -20.47
CA GLN A 673 -14.46 23.02 -21.73
C GLN A 673 -15.03 24.43 -21.54
N THR A 674 -15.00 24.99 -20.33
CA THR A 674 -15.40 26.37 -20.05
C THR A 674 -14.20 27.32 -20.02
N PHE A 675 -14.45 28.60 -20.24
CA PHE A 675 -13.44 29.66 -20.02
C PHE A 675 -14.11 30.87 -19.37
N SER A 676 -13.36 31.54 -18.50
CA SER A 676 -13.79 32.74 -17.77
C SER A 676 -12.60 33.64 -17.49
N GLU A 677 -12.70 34.91 -17.88
CA GLU A 677 -11.70 35.93 -17.57
C GLU A 677 -12.42 37.20 -17.12
N GLU A 678 -12.08 37.69 -15.92
CA GLU A 678 -12.75 38.84 -15.28
C GLU A 678 -12.12 40.17 -15.74
N ASP A 679 -10.82 40.16 -16.08
CA ASP A 679 -10.02 41.37 -16.31
C ASP A 679 -9.48 41.48 -17.75
N VAL A 680 -10.34 41.23 -18.75
CA VAL A 680 -9.91 41.43 -20.16
C VAL A 680 -9.69 42.92 -20.42
N THR A 681 -8.42 43.32 -20.59
CA THR A 681 -8.03 44.74 -20.60
C THR A 681 -8.60 45.48 -21.81
N ILE A 682 -9.14 46.68 -21.58
CA ILE A 682 -9.56 47.62 -22.63
C ILE A 682 -8.51 48.74 -22.73
N PRO A 683 -7.80 48.89 -23.87
CA PRO A 683 -6.77 49.92 -23.99
C PRO A 683 -7.31 51.35 -23.90
N GLU A 684 -6.56 52.25 -23.24
CA GLU A 684 -6.90 53.68 -23.15
C GLU A 684 -6.93 54.38 -24.53
N GLU A 685 -6.26 53.81 -25.53
CA GLU A 685 -6.25 54.32 -26.90
C GLU A 685 -7.56 54.07 -27.67
N PHE A 686 -8.45 53.22 -27.13
CA PHE A 686 -9.74 52.95 -27.73
C PHE A 686 -10.61 54.19 -27.73
N SER A 687 -11.32 54.40 -28.84
CA SER A 687 -12.23 55.53 -28.94
C SER A 687 -13.62 55.19 -28.39
N GLN A 688 -14.17 56.08 -27.57
CA GLN A 688 -15.58 56.05 -27.16
C GLN A 688 -16.51 55.76 -28.34
N GLY A 689 -17.45 54.85 -28.13
CA GLY A 689 -18.35 54.38 -29.18
C GLY A 689 -18.53 52.87 -29.16
N LYS A 690 -18.88 52.31 -30.32
CA LYS A 690 -19.13 50.87 -30.45
C LYS A 690 -17.80 50.11 -30.54
N VAL A 691 -17.60 49.14 -29.66
CA VAL A 691 -16.50 48.16 -29.73
C VAL A 691 -17.09 46.80 -30.08
N SER A 692 -16.41 46.04 -30.93
CA SER A 692 -16.74 44.64 -31.22
C SER A 692 -15.71 43.72 -30.59
N VAL A 693 -16.19 42.70 -29.89
CA VAL A 693 -15.38 41.63 -29.30
C VAL A 693 -15.59 40.38 -30.13
N HIS A 694 -14.50 39.77 -30.59
CA HIS A 694 -14.50 38.58 -31.42
C HIS A 694 -13.73 37.49 -30.68
N VAL A 695 -14.44 36.44 -30.28
CA VAL A 695 -13.84 35.26 -29.66
C VAL A 695 -13.67 34.21 -30.74
N PHE A 696 -12.45 33.73 -30.95
CA PHE A 696 -12.09 32.72 -31.94
C PHE A 696 -11.62 31.44 -31.25
N SER A 697 -11.97 30.30 -31.83
CA SER A 697 -11.27 29.05 -31.60
C SER A 697 -10.70 28.55 -32.92
N MET A 698 -9.60 27.81 -32.84
CA MET A 698 -9.12 27.09 -34.00
C MET A 698 -10.12 25.99 -34.34
N GLY A 699 -10.09 25.58 -35.60
CA GLY A 699 -10.81 24.39 -36.04
C GLY A 699 -10.11 23.11 -35.59
N ARG A 700 -10.39 22.04 -36.33
CA ARG A 700 -9.94 20.68 -35.98
C ARG A 700 -8.46 20.44 -36.27
N ASP A 701 -7.89 21.23 -37.17
CA ASP A 701 -6.51 21.08 -37.64
C ASP A 701 -5.50 21.90 -36.82
N ASN A 702 -5.96 22.55 -35.74
CA ASN A 702 -5.15 23.40 -34.85
C ASN A 702 -4.41 24.52 -35.59
N THR A 703 -4.99 25.02 -36.68
CA THR A 703 -4.52 26.22 -37.38
C THR A 703 -5.68 27.17 -37.64
N PHE A 704 -5.38 28.45 -37.87
CA PHE A 704 -6.40 29.40 -38.31
C PHE A 704 -6.50 29.41 -39.83
N GLY A 705 -7.74 29.42 -40.30
CA GLY A 705 -8.10 29.72 -41.67
C GLY A 705 -7.67 28.66 -42.66
N ASP A 706 -6.71 29.00 -43.51
CA ASP A 706 -6.08 28.11 -44.49
C ASP A 706 -4.67 27.66 -44.06
N GLY A 707 -4.31 27.89 -42.80
CA GLY A 707 -3.01 27.56 -42.21
C GLY A 707 -1.92 28.62 -42.44
N ASP A 708 -2.25 29.77 -43.04
CA ASP A 708 -1.34 30.93 -43.14
C ASP A 708 -1.00 31.52 -41.76
N ILE A 709 -1.89 31.32 -40.78
CA ILE A 709 -1.71 31.69 -39.37
C ILE A 709 -1.71 30.37 -38.59
N ALA A 710 -0.53 29.94 -38.15
CA ALA A 710 -0.33 28.59 -37.64
C ALA A 710 -0.84 28.39 -36.20
N ASN A 711 -0.98 29.46 -35.41
CA ASN A 711 -1.31 29.38 -33.98
C ASN A 711 -1.75 30.76 -33.43
N PHE A 712 -2.05 30.79 -32.13
CA PHE A 712 -2.45 31.98 -31.38
C PHE A 712 -1.40 33.11 -31.39
N ASP A 713 -0.11 32.80 -31.30
CA ASP A 713 0.97 33.81 -31.37
C ASP A 713 1.00 34.50 -32.73
N GLU A 714 0.88 33.74 -33.81
CA GLU A 714 0.81 34.31 -35.16
C GLU A 714 -0.48 35.11 -35.39
N LEU A 715 -1.60 34.72 -34.75
CA LEU A 715 -2.82 35.51 -34.77
C LEU A 715 -2.63 36.84 -34.03
N SER A 716 -1.96 36.84 -32.87
CA SER A 716 -1.61 38.04 -32.11
C SER A 716 -0.74 39.01 -32.92
N ASP A 717 0.29 38.47 -33.59
CA ASP A 717 1.15 39.24 -34.51
C ASP A 717 0.35 39.82 -35.67
N PHE A 718 -0.58 39.04 -36.24
CA PHE A 718 -1.47 39.51 -37.31
C PHE A 718 -2.40 40.64 -36.82
N VAL A 719 -3.01 40.51 -35.65
CA VAL A 719 -3.86 41.55 -35.04
C VAL A 719 -3.06 42.84 -34.82
N THR A 720 -1.85 42.73 -34.26
CA THR A 720 -0.96 43.89 -34.06
C THR A 720 -0.64 44.57 -35.39
N GLN A 721 -0.40 43.80 -36.46
CA GLN A 721 -0.13 44.35 -37.79
C GLN A 721 -1.34 45.11 -38.38
N LEU A 722 -2.57 44.66 -38.10
CA LEU A 722 -3.79 45.31 -38.56
C LEU A 722 -3.97 46.72 -37.96
N GLU A 723 -3.55 46.92 -36.71
CA GLU A 723 -3.56 48.23 -36.06
C GLU A 723 -2.59 49.22 -36.75
N GLU A 724 -1.39 48.75 -37.10
CA GLU A 724 -0.38 49.58 -37.78
C GLU A 724 -0.80 50.03 -39.19
N ASP A 725 -1.68 49.28 -39.85
CA ASP A 725 -2.14 49.53 -41.21
C ASP A 725 -3.11 50.73 -41.32
N SER A 726 -3.48 51.36 -40.21
CA SER A 726 -4.38 52.53 -40.16
C SER A 726 -5.74 52.27 -40.84
N LEU A 727 -6.27 51.07 -40.66
CA LEU A 727 -7.54 50.62 -41.20
C LEU A 727 -8.72 51.18 -40.41
N THR A 728 -9.91 51.22 -41.00
CA THR A 728 -11.14 51.42 -40.20
C THR A 728 -11.51 50.14 -39.47
N GLY A 729 -12.25 50.23 -38.36
CA GLY A 729 -12.67 49.02 -37.62
C GLY A 729 -13.43 47.99 -38.46
N GLU A 730 -14.17 48.43 -39.50
CA GLU A 730 -14.83 47.51 -40.43
C GLU A 730 -13.84 46.74 -41.30
N GLN A 731 -12.79 47.42 -41.78
CA GLN A 731 -11.77 46.79 -42.59
C GLN A 731 -10.90 45.83 -41.76
N VAL A 732 -10.63 46.15 -40.49
CA VAL A 732 -9.97 45.23 -39.56
C VAL A 732 -10.80 43.96 -39.41
N ARG A 733 -12.11 44.08 -39.15
CA ARG A 733 -13.02 42.93 -39.05
C ARG A 733 -13.07 42.07 -40.31
N GLU A 734 -13.18 42.69 -41.48
CA GLU A 734 -13.15 41.98 -42.77
C GLU A 734 -11.83 41.20 -42.96
N ARG A 735 -10.69 41.77 -42.52
CA ARG A 735 -9.38 41.09 -42.59
C ARG A 735 -9.26 39.94 -41.60
N LEU A 736 -9.81 40.10 -40.40
CA LEU A 736 -9.83 39.04 -39.40
C LEU A 736 -10.62 37.84 -39.90
N THR A 737 -11.85 38.04 -40.40
CA THR A 737 -12.66 36.91 -40.91
C THR A 737 -12.07 36.28 -42.17
N ASP A 738 -11.54 37.06 -43.11
CA ASP A 738 -10.88 36.56 -44.34
C ASP A 738 -9.67 35.65 -44.06
N LYS A 739 -9.00 35.84 -42.91
CA LYS A 739 -7.84 35.04 -42.49
C LYS A 739 -8.13 33.97 -41.44
N THR A 740 -9.36 33.91 -40.95
CA THR A 740 -9.79 32.90 -39.97
C THR A 740 -11.03 32.18 -40.54
N THR A 741 -12.19 32.38 -39.95
CA THR A 741 -13.46 31.70 -40.24
C THR A 741 -13.99 31.76 -41.69
N GLU A 742 -13.63 32.76 -42.48
CA GLU A 742 -14.07 32.89 -43.89
C GLU A 742 -12.98 32.49 -44.90
N ALA A 743 -11.82 32.03 -44.42
CA ALA A 743 -10.77 31.50 -45.26
C ALA A 743 -11.21 30.21 -45.98
N VAL A 744 -10.52 29.87 -47.07
CA VAL A 744 -10.86 28.67 -47.83
C VAL A 744 -10.49 27.44 -47.02
N ALA A 745 -11.49 26.57 -46.80
CA ALA A 745 -11.36 25.32 -46.03
C ALA A 745 -11.16 25.48 -44.51
N SER A 746 -11.38 26.68 -43.98
CA SER A 746 -11.43 26.90 -42.53
C SER A 746 -12.58 26.12 -41.88
N ASP A 747 -12.28 25.51 -40.73
CA ASP A 747 -13.26 25.01 -39.77
C ASP A 747 -13.18 25.73 -38.41
N ASP A 748 -12.59 26.93 -38.39
CA ASP A 748 -12.57 27.81 -37.22
C ASP A 748 -13.96 28.25 -36.80
N LEU A 749 -14.10 28.55 -35.50
CA LEU A 749 -15.33 29.11 -34.94
C LEU A 749 -15.09 30.53 -34.44
N MET A 750 -16.15 31.35 -34.53
CA MET A 750 -16.10 32.73 -34.05
C MET A 750 -17.45 33.15 -33.44
N VAL A 751 -17.37 33.77 -32.27
CA VAL A 751 -18.50 34.44 -31.62
C VAL A 751 -18.22 35.94 -31.54
N THR A 752 -19.16 36.76 -32.03
CA THR A 752 -19.03 38.22 -31.97
C THR A 752 -20.03 38.83 -30.99
N LYS A 753 -19.54 39.70 -30.11
CA LYS A 753 -20.33 40.56 -29.22
C LYS A 753 -19.99 42.03 -29.44
N THR A 754 -20.84 42.91 -28.94
CA THR A 754 -20.61 44.36 -29.06
C THR A 754 -21.10 45.07 -27.82
N PHE A 755 -20.35 46.07 -27.38
CA PHE A 755 -20.76 46.99 -26.32
C PHE A 755 -20.47 48.44 -26.74
N ARG A 756 -20.90 49.39 -25.93
CA ARG A 756 -20.56 50.81 -26.10
C ARG A 756 -19.58 51.24 -25.00
N LEU A 757 -18.37 51.62 -25.39
CA LEU A 757 -17.40 52.29 -24.53
C LEU A 757 -17.83 53.76 -24.35
N ALA A 758 -17.94 54.20 -23.10
CA ALA A 758 -18.36 55.55 -22.73
C ALA A 758 -17.66 55.99 -21.44
N ASP A 759 -17.67 57.29 -21.14
CA ASP A 759 -17.24 57.79 -19.83
C ASP A 759 -18.05 57.14 -18.69
N GLY A 760 -17.44 57.01 -17.51
CA GLY A 760 -18.17 56.70 -16.28
C GLY A 760 -19.26 57.74 -16.02
N SER A 761 -20.40 57.29 -15.53
CA SER A 761 -21.58 58.12 -15.31
C SER A 761 -22.40 57.56 -14.16
N THR A 762 -22.67 58.39 -13.17
CA THR A 762 -23.61 58.11 -12.08
C THR A 762 -24.62 59.27 -11.99
N THR A 763 -25.92 58.95 -11.99
CA THR A 763 -27.02 59.95 -11.94
C THR A 763 -27.98 59.67 -10.80
N VAL A 764 -28.58 60.70 -10.23
CA VAL A 764 -29.70 60.61 -9.28
C VAL A 764 -31.01 60.79 -10.04
N ASP A 765 -31.78 59.69 -10.18
CA ASP A 765 -33.01 59.70 -10.97
C ASP A 765 -34.25 60.00 -10.10
N SER A 766 -34.27 59.50 -8.86
CA SER A 766 -35.40 59.70 -7.97
C SER A 766 -35.05 59.70 -6.48
N VAL A 767 -35.80 60.51 -5.73
CA VAL A 767 -35.74 60.61 -4.27
C VAL A 767 -37.16 60.58 -3.75
N TYR A 768 -37.46 59.67 -2.83
CA TYR A 768 -38.83 59.43 -2.37
C TYR A 768 -38.85 58.78 -0.98
N PRO A 769 -39.93 58.94 -0.20
CA PRO A 769 -40.08 58.22 1.06
C PRO A 769 -40.34 56.73 0.82
N GLU A 770 -39.76 55.88 1.67
CA GLU A 770 -39.91 54.43 1.59
C GLU A 770 -41.39 54.01 1.53
N GLY A 771 -41.74 53.15 0.57
CA GLY A 771 -43.12 52.71 0.32
C GLY A 771 -43.92 53.61 -0.64
N SER A 772 -43.34 54.68 -1.19
CA SER A 772 -43.93 55.50 -2.25
C SER A 772 -43.43 55.14 -3.66
N GLU A 773 -44.03 55.73 -4.69
CA GLU A 773 -43.61 55.51 -6.08
C GLU A 773 -42.21 56.09 -6.34
N ALA A 774 -41.31 55.27 -6.88
CA ALA A 774 -39.95 55.65 -7.28
C ALA A 774 -39.97 56.50 -8.57
N SER A 775 -40.34 57.77 -8.44
CA SER A 775 -40.46 58.68 -9.58
C SER A 775 -40.16 60.12 -9.20
N GLY A 776 -39.11 60.68 -9.82
CA GLY A 776 -38.69 62.06 -9.63
C GLY A 776 -38.24 62.38 -8.22
N ILE A 777 -38.05 63.67 -7.94
CA ILE A 777 -37.60 64.15 -6.64
C ILE A 777 -38.82 64.62 -5.84
N ASN A 778 -39.16 63.88 -4.79
CA ASN A 778 -40.32 64.12 -3.94
C ASN A 778 -39.90 64.63 -2.56
N PRO A 779 -40.69 65.50 -1.91
CA PRO A 779 -40.43 65.88 -0.53
C PRO A 779 -40.50 64.64 0.37
N VAL A 780 -39.69 64.62 1.44
CA VAL A 780 -39.65 63.54 2.45
C VAL A 780 -39.93 64.15 3.82
N ALA A 781 -40.78 63.53 4.63
CA ALA A 781 -41.05 64.05 5.97
C ALA A 781 -39.91 63.72 6.95
N THR A 782 -39.61 64.62 7.88
CA THR A 782 -38.65 64.35 8.97
C THR A 782 -39.07 63.11 9.79
N GLY A 783 -38.13 62.20 10.01
CA GLY A 783 -38.35 60.90 10.66
C GLY A 783 -38.86 59.78 9.73
N ASP A 784 -39.11 60.06 8.44
CA ASP A 784 -39.32 59.01 7.43
C ASP A 784 -37.97 58.49 6.92
N THR A 785 -37.98 57.29 6.34
CA THR A 785 -36.82 56.75 5.60
C THR A 785 -36.87 57.26 4.16
N MET A 786 -35.84 57.99 3.76
CA MET A 786 -35.66 58.46 2.39
C MET A 786 -34.97 57.38 1.56
N VAL A 787 -35.49 57.11 0.37
CA VAL A 787 -34.84 56.27 -0.63
C VAL A 787 -34.32 57.16 -1.75
N VAL A 788 -33.05 56.99 -2.10
CA VAL A 788 -32.39 57.64 -3.24
C VAL A 788 -32.06 56.54 -4.22
N SER A 789 -32.38 56.74 -5.50
CA SER A 789 -32.03 55.78 -6.55
C SER A 789 -31.64 56.47 -7.85
N GLY A 790 -30.86 55.77 -8.65
CA GLY A 790 -30.22 56.33 -9.82
C GLY A 790 -29.78 55.30 -10.82
N GLN A 791 -29.06 55.76 -11.84
CA GLN A 791 -28.41 54.92 -12.82
C GLN A 791 -26.90 55.10 -12.79
N THR A 792 -26.19 54.02 -13.08
CA THR A 792 -24.76 54.03 -13.36
C THR A 792 -24.44 53.11 -14.53
N ASN A 793 -23.30 53.33 -15.19
CA ASN A 793 -22.71 52.39 -16.16
C ASN A 793 -21.42 51.71 -15.65
N LEU A 794 -21.04 51.95 -14.39
CA LEU A 794 -19.87 51.37 -13.74
C LEU A 794 -20.11 49.93 -13.31
N GLN A 795 -19.06 49.11 -13.23
CA GLN A 795 -19.14 47.75 -12.69
C GLN A 795 -19.22 47.77 -11.14
N PRO A 796 -20.12 46.99 -10.51
CA PRO A 796 -20.32 47.00 -9.06
C PRO A 796 -19.13 46.46 -8.26
N ASP A 797 -18.37 45.50 -8.82
CA ASP A 797 -17.26 44.87 -8.09
C ASP A 797 -16.04 45.78 -7.94
N ASP A 798 -15.88 46.76 -8.84
CA ASP A 798 -14.73 47.69 -8.87
C ASP A 798 -15.07 49.10 -8.39
N ASN A 799 -16.35 49.43 -8.26
CA ASN A 799 -16.79 50.79 -8.00
C ASN A 799 -17.71 50.88 -6.77
N THR A 800 -17.78 52.05 -6.15
CA THR A 800 -18.68 52.31 -5.03
C THR A 800 -19.31 53.67 -5.19
N ILE A 801 -20.64 53.73 -5.11
CA ILE A 801 -21.39 54.98 -5.16
C ILE A 801 -21.61 55.45 -3.72
N THR A 802 -21.07 56.63 -3.39
CA THR A 802 -21.28 57.28 -2.10
C THR A 802 -22.34 58.37 -2.24
N VAL A 803 -23.37 58.29 -1.40
CA VAL A 803 -24.50 59.22 -1.40
C VAL A 803 -24.49 60.01 -0.10
N GLU A 804 -24.32 61.32 -0.21
CA GLU A 804 -24.33 62.27 0.89
C GLU A 804 -25.57 63.17 0.87
N LEU A 805 -26.07 63.49 2.05
CA LEU A 805 -27.12 64.48 2.27
C LEU A 805 -26.52 65.73 2.93
N LEU A 806 -26.52 66.84 2.21
CA LEU A 806 -25.89 68.11 2.60
C LEU A 806 -26.95 69.15 2.99
N ASP A 807 -26.70 69.91 4.05
CA ASP A 807 -27.50 71.08 4.43
C ASP A 807 -27.22 72.30 3.53
N GLU A 808 -27.96 73.42 3.73
CA GLU A 808 -27.79 74.66 2.95
C GLU A 808 -26.37 75.28 3.07
N ASP A 809 -25.64 74.98 4.15
CA ASP A 809 -24.27 75.44 4.39
C ASP A 809 -23.22 74.46 3.80
N GLY A 810 -23.66 73.34 3.20
CA GLY A 810 -22.81 72.30 2.62
C GLY A 810 -22.24 71.33 3.65
N ASN A 811 -22.80 71.23 4.86
CA ASN A 811 -22.36 70.25 5.85
C ASN A 811 -23.10 68.92 5.65
N SER A 812 -22.35 67.82 5.59
CA SER A 812 -22.87 66.45 5.52
C SER A 812 -23.67 66.10 6.79
N GLN A 813 -24.94 65.75 6.61
CA GLN A 813 -25.84 65.30 7.66
C GLN A 813 -25.97 63.79 7.69
N ASN A 814 -25.84 63.14 6.53
CA ASN A 814 -25.92 61.69 6.38
C ASN A 814 -25.05 61.26 5.19
N LEU A 815 -24.47 60.06 5.26
CA LEU A 815 -23.60 59.47 4.26
C LEU A 815 -23.83 57.97 4.24
N VAL A 816 -24.12 57.42 3.08
CA VAL A 816 -24.29 55.98 2.83
C VAL A 816 -23.61 55.64 1.51
N SER A 817 -22.99 54.46 1.42
CA SER A 817 -22.40 53.98 0.17
C SER A 817 -23.05 52.67 -0.26
N THR A 818 -23.02 52.37 -1.55
CA THR A 818 -23.45 51.09 -2.13
C THR A 818 -22.52 50.68 -3.26
N ASP A 819 -22.29 49.37 -3.32
CA ASP A 819 -21.61 48.59 -4.35
C ASP A 819 -22.59 47.56 -4.95
N GLU A 820 -23.90 47.75 -4.76
CA GLU A 820 -24.93 46.79 -5.18
C GLU A 820 -25.82 47.37 -6.30
N TRP A 821 -25.57 46.94 -7.54
CA TRP A 821 -26.49 47.12 -8.67
C TRP A 821 -26.38 45.97 -9.68
N GLY A 822 -27.43 45.77 -10.48
CA GLY A 822 -27.44 44.75 -11.52
C GLY A 822 -26.94 45.26 -12.88
N THR A 823 -26.97 44.40 -13.90
CA THR A 823 -26.60 44.75 -15.29
C THR A 823 -27.50 45.80 -15.95
N ASN A 824 -28.57 46.22 -15.29
CA ASN A 824 -29.38 47.38 -15.70
C ASN A 824 -28.84 48.72 -15.17
N GLY A 825 -27.80 48.71 -14.33
CA GLY A 825 -27.15 49.88 -13.76
C GLY A 825 -27.98 50.61 -12.70
N THR A 826 -29.06 50.03 -12.19
CA THR A 826 -29.90 50.70 -11.19
C THR A 826 -29.34 50.49 -9.79
N TRP A 827 -28.94 51.57 -9.13
CA TRP A 827 -28.48 51.58 -7.75
C TRP A 827 -29.52 52.27 -6.84
N SER A 828 -29.53 51.92 -5.56
CA SER A 828 -30.38 52.61 -4.57
C SER A 828 -29.81 52.52 -3.16
N VAL A 829 -30.01 53.58 -2.37
CA VAL A 829 -29.66 53.62 -0.94
C VAL A 829 -30.80 54.17 -0.12
N THR A 830 -30.78 53.88 1.18
CA THR A 830 -31.73 54.43 2.15
C THR A 830 -31.01 55.32 3.15
N LEU A 831 -31.50 56.54 3.36
CA LEU A 831 -31.00 57.49 4.35
C LEU A 831 -32.09 57.79 5.38
N SER A 832 -31.72 57.83 6.67
CA SER A 832 -32.62 58.32 7.73
C SER A 832 -32.70 59.84 7.70
N THR A 833 -33.91 60.38 7.84
CA THR A 833 -34.18 61.81 8.02
C THR A 833 -34.45 62.18 9.48
N ASP A 834 -34.15 61.28 10.40
CA ASP A 834 -34.24 61.54 11.84
C ASP A 834 -33.34 62.73 12.23
N ASP A 835 -33.83 63.55 13.15
CA ASP A 835 -33.12 64.74 13.67
C ASP A 835 -32.77 65.82 12.63
N LEU A 836 -33.27 65.72 11.39
CA LEU A 836 -33.17 66.77 10.38
C LEU A 836 -34.25 67.85 10.59
N GLU A 837 -33.86 69.11 10.47
CA GLU A 837 -34.81 70.23 10.45
C GLU A 837 -35.53 70.29 9.10
N SER A 838 -36.75 70.84 9.06
CA SER A 838 -37.44 71.05 7.78
C SER A 838 -36.72 72.13 6.96
N GLY A 839 -36.37 71.84 5.71
CA GLY A 839 -35.56 72.72 4.86
C GLY A 839 -35.25 72.10 3.50
N THR A 840 -34.48 72.82 2.69
CA THR A 840 -33.95 72.28 1.42
C THR A 840 -32.59 71.64 1.68
N TYR A 841 -32.41 70.42 1.20
CA TYR A 841 -31.16 69.69 1.29
C TYR A 841 -30.71 69.28 -0.12
N THR A 842 -29.40 69.03 -0.26
CA THR A 842 -28.82 68.51 -1.51
C THR A 842 -28.43 67.06 -1.28
N ILE A 843 -28.91 66.17 -2.14
CA ILE A 843 -28.36 64.83 -2.31
C ILE A 843 -27.23 64.92 -3.31
N GLU A 844 -26.07 64.40 -2.96
CA GLU A 844 -24.93 64.24 -3.86
C GLU A 844 -24.58 62.74 -3.93
N ALA A 845 -24.61 62.18 -5.14
CA ALA A 845 -24.09 60.84 -5.42
C ALA A 845 -22.74 60.98 -6.14
N ASP A 846 -21.71 60.35 -5.60
CA ASP A 846 -20.31 60.44 -6.05
C ASP A 846 -19.75 59.03 -6.24
N ASP A 847 -19.15 58.76 -7.41
CA ASP A 847 -18.54 57.47 -7.75
C ASP A 847 -17.00 57.50 -7.76
N GLY A 848 -16.40 58.59 -7.27
CA GLY A 848 -14.97 58.84 -7.25
C GLY A 848 -14.48 59.71 -8.41
N ASP A 849 -15.07 59.56 -9.59
CA ASP A 849 -14.68 60.29 -10.82
C ASP A 849 -15.75 61.30 -11.26
N ASN A 850 -17.02 61.02 -10.98
CA ASN A 850 -18.20 61.80 -11.33
C ASN A 850 -19.09 61.99 -10.10
N SER A 851 -19.83 63.11 -10.08
CA SER A 851 -20.91 63.30 -9.12
C SER A 851 -22.15 63.90 -9.77
N ASP A 852 -23.32 63.56 -9.23
CA ASP A 852 -24.60 64.15 -9.60
C ASP A 852 -25.36 64.59 -8.35
N GLN A 853 -26.11 65.68 -8.49
CA GLN A 853 -26.78 66.34 -7.36
C GLN A 853 -28.28 66.56 -7.62
N ALA A 854 -29.08 66.34 -6.58
CA ALA A 854 -30.52 66.60 -6.59
C ALA A 854 -30.99 67.35 -5.33
N GLU A 855 -31.82 68.37 -5.48
CA GLU A 855 -32.41 69.11 -4.35
C GLU A 855 -33.67 68.43 -3.82
N VAL A 856 -33.69 68.06 -2.54
CA VAL A 856 -34.84 67.46 -1.85
C VAL A 856 -35.35 68.37 -0.74
N GLU A 857 -36.68 68.48 -0.60
CA GLU A 857 -37.32 69.24 0.49
C GLU A 857 -37.67 68.29 1.64
N ILE A 858 -37.13 68.56 2.83
CA ILE A 858 -37.52 67.88 4.07
C ILE A 858 -38.67 68.66 4.73
N VAL A 859 -39.82 68.03 4.87
CA VAL A 859 -41.05 68.66 5.39
C VAL A 859 -41.40 68.11 6.77
N SER A 860 -42.17 68.86 7.59
CA SER A 860 -42.64 68.32 8.88
C SER A 860 -43.82 67.36 8.75
N GLU A 861 -44.63 67.51 7.69
CA GLU A 861 -45.73 66.62 7.32
C GLU A 861 -46.09 66.83 5.84
N TYR A 862 -46.54 65.79 5.15
CA TYR A 862 -47.00 65.92 3.76
C TYR A 862 -48.25 66.81 3.67
N ALA A 863 -48.28 67.74 2.73
CA ALA A 863 -49.44 68.60 2.51
C ALA A 863 -50.66 67.77 2.09
N GLY A 864 -51.63 67.60 3.00
CA GLY A 864 -52.85 66.85 2.74
C GLY A 864 -53.65 67.41 1.57
N THR A 865 -53.85 66.62 0.51
CA THR A 865 -54.78 66.94 -0.58
C THR A 865 -56.20 67.06 -0.04
N THR A 866 -56.75 68.29 -0.03
CA THR A 866 -58.17 68.54 0.23
C THR A 866 -58.98 68.01 -0.96
N THR A 867 -59.63 66.87 -0.79
CA THR A 867 -60.54 66.28 -1.78
C THR A 867 -61.81 67.14 -1.91
N THR A 868 -61.89 67.94 -2.96
CA THR A 868 -63.16 68.56 -3.37
C THR A 868 -63.85 67.61 -4.35
N SER A 869 -64.79 66.82 -3.85
CA SER A 869 -65.72 66.05 -4.69
C SER A 869 -66.65 67.02 -5.42
N THR A 870 -66.75 66.90 -6.74
CA THR A 870 -67.90 67.43 -7.49
C THR A 870 -68.27 66.38 -8.54
N ASP A 871 -69.30 65.61 -8.19
CA ASP A 871 -70.14 64.87 -9.11
C ASP A 871 -70.75 65.82 -10.15
N ASP A 872 -70.63 65.46 -11.43
CA ASP A 872 -71.67 65.79 -12.40
C ASP A 872 -71.83 64.61 -13.38
N GLU A 873 -72.91 63.88 -13.20
CA GLU A 873 -73.41 62.88 -14.13
C GLU A 873 -73.99 63.55 -15.39
N THR A 874 -73.83 62.95 -16.57
CA THR A 874 -74.96 62.50 -17.44
C THR A 874 -74.47 61.71 -18.67
N SER A 875 -74.70 60.40 -18.61
CA SER A 875 -75.22 59.45 -19.62
C SER A 875 -75.28 59.80 -21.13
N THR A 876 -74.75 58.93 -22.02
CA THR A 876 -75.56 57.99 -22.87
C THR A 876 -74.73 57.14 -23.87
N THR A 877 -74.81 55.82 -23.67
CA THR A 877 -75.13 54.73 -24.64
C THR A 877 -74.27 54.40 -25.88
N SER A 878 -73.48 53.32 -25.72
CA SER A 878 -73.42 52.05 -26.51
C SER A 878 -73.37 52.07 -28.05
N THR A 879 -72.25 51.57 -28.60
CA THR A 879 -72.27 50.44 -29.56
C THR A 879 -71.08 49.52 -29.32
N THR A 880 -71.40 48.26 -29.09
CA THR A 880 -70.52 47.12 -28.80
C THR A 880 -69.94 46.55 -30.10
N SER A 881 -68.63 46.35 -30.16
CA SER A 881 -68.02 45.35 -31.03
C SER A 881 -66.92 44.61 -30.26
N THR A 882 -67.17 43.34 -30.04
CA THR A 882 -66.33 42.31 -29.44
C THR A 882 -65.31 41.78 -30.45
N THR A 883 -64.04 41.60 -30.07
CA THR A 883 -63.16 40.49 -30.48
C THR A 883 -61.97 40.51 -29.49
N SER A 884 -61.96 39.70 -28.42
CA SER A 884 -61.52 38.29 -28.36
C SER A 884 -60.00 38.12 -28.50
N THR A 885 -59.40 37.89 -27.33
CA THR A 885 -58.17 37.16 -27.04
C THR A 885 -57.80 36.13 -28.09
N THR A 886 -56.54 36.13 -28.53
CA THR A 886 -55.88 34.90 -29.01
C THR A 886 -54.52 34.78 -28.34
N THR A 887 -54.49 33.87 -27.38
CA THR A 887 -53.32 33.13 -26.91
C THR A 887 -52.83 32.25 -28.06
N SER A 888 -51.53 32.32 -28.37
CA SER A 888 -50.77 31.26 -29.05
C SER A 888 -49.61 30.94 -28.09
N THR A 889 -49.66 29.89 -27.27
CA THR A 889 -49.27 28.50 -27.57
C THR A 889 -48.17 28.37 -28.62
N THR A 890 -46.94 28.11 -28.16
CA THR A 890 -45.97 27.31 -28.91
C THR A 890 -46.14 25.88 -28.46
N SER A 891 -46.75 25.07 -29.33
CA SER A 891 -46.85 23.63 -29.19
C SER A 891 -45.50 23.03 -29.57
N THR A 892 -44.85 22.37 -28.61
CA THR A 892 -44.00 21.21 -28.88
C THR A 892 -44.86 20.14 -29.56
N THR A 893 -44.33 19.55 -30.63
CA THR A 893 -44.85 18.31 -31.21
C THR A 893 -43.82 17.23 -30.90
N SER A 894 -44.13 16.38 -29.95
CA SER A 894 -43.57 15.04 -29.87
C SER A 894 -44.51 14.09 -30.62
N THR A 895 -43.94 13.27 -31.51
CA THR A 895 -44.57 12.06 -32.00
C THR A 895 -44.08 10.92 -31.10
N THR A 896 -44.96 10.32 -30.31
CA THR A 896 -44.74 8.98 -29.75
C THR A 896 -45.94 8.10 -30.05
N THR A 897 -45.64 6.95 -30.65
CA THR A 897 -46.53 5.79 -30.78
C THR A 897 -46.79 5.22 -29.38
N GLY A 898 -48.04 4.91 -29.06
CA GLY A 898 -48.43 4.53 -27.70
C GLY A 898 -48.02 3.11 -27.26
N THR A 899 -48.04 2.86 -25.95
CA THR A 899 -49.01 1.96 -25.30
C THR A 899 -48.89 1.97 -23.75
N THR A 900 -49.95 2.46 -23.11
CA THR A 900 -50.65 1.93 -21.91
C THR A 900 -49.97 1.70 -20.54
N SER A 901 -50.58 2.37 -19.55
CA SER A 901 -51.03 1.89 -18.21
C SER A 901 -50.02 1.94 -17.05
N GLY A 902 -50.22 2.60 -15.90
CA GLY A 902 -51.35 3.39 -15.36
C GLY A 902 -51.13 3.72 -13.86
N GLY A 903 -51.83 4.76 -13.33
CA GLY A 903 -52.21 4.84 -11.90
C GLY A 903 -51.53 5.85 -10.95
N THR A 904 -51.97 7.12 -10.98
CA THR A 904 -52.60 7.95 -9.88
C THR A 904 -52.13 7.80 -8.40
N PRO A 905 -52.16 8.85 -7.52
CA PRO A 905 -51.67 10.26 -7.57
C PRO A 905 -51.05 10.78 -6.22
N GLY A 906 -50.48 12.01 -6.18
CA GLY A 906 -50.68 12.90 -5.01
C GLY A 906 -49.58 13.91 -4.58
N PHE A 907 -49.94 15.21 -4.68
CA PHE A 907 -49.47 16.40 -3.91
C PHE A 907 -47.99 16.80 -4.05
N GLY A 908 -47.57 18.07 -4.18
CA GLY A 908 -48.20 19.37 -3.97
C GLY A 908 -47.07 20.36 -3.63
N ALA A 909 -47.15 21.57 -4.18
CA ALA A 909 -46.14 22.64 -4.19
C ALA A 909 -45.57 23.11 -2.83
N GLY A 910 -44.39 23.76 -2.87
CA GLY A 910 -43.94 24.72 -1.84
C GLY A 910 -42.46 25.08 -1.89
N VAL A 911 -42.16 26.30 -2.33
CA VAL A 911 -40.83 26.94 -2.47
C VAL A 911 -40.44 27.71 -1.18
N ALA A 912 -39.12 27.81 -0.94
CA ALA A 912 -38.33 28.83 -0.21
C ALA A 912 -38.30 28.93 1.35
N LEU A 913 -37.08 28.69 1.86
CA LEU A 913 -36.22 29.51 2.76
C LEU A 913 -36.85 30.45 3.81
N VAL A 914 -36.52 30.24 5.10
CA VAL A 914 -35.91 31.23 6.04
C VAL A 914 -35.18 30.48 7.17
N ALA A 915 -33.97 30.95 7.53
CA ALA A 915 -33.11 30.42 8.57
C ALA A 915 -33.35 31.02 9.99
N LEU A 916 -32.89 30.25 10.98
CA LEU A 916 -32.34 30.62 12.30
C LEU A 916 -33.19 30.56 13.59
N ALA A 917 -32.75 29.60 14.44
CA ALA A 917 -32.62 29.59 15.90
C ALA A 917 -33.87 29.52 16.80
N GLY A 918 -34.10 28.32 17.36
CA GLY A 918 -34.92 28.08 18.55
C GLY A 918 -34.63 26.69 19.14
N ALA A 919 -33.79 26.65 20.17
CA ALA A 919 -33.29 25.44 20.82
C ALA A 919 -34.37 24.46 21.32
N ALA A 920 -33.97 23.19 21.34
CA ALA A 920 -34.37 22.15 22.30
C ALA A 920 -35.88 21.81 22.41
N LEU A 921 -36.35 20.82 21.64
CA LEU A 921 -37.20 19.73 22.14
C LEU A 921 -37.53 18.73 21.02
N LEU A 922 -36.80 17.61 20.92
CA LEU A 922 -37.33 16.25 20.71
C LEU A 922 -36.20 15.29 20.31
N ALA A 923 -35.34 14.97 21.27
CA ALA A 923 -35.00 13.57 21.43
C ALA A 923 -36.26 12.83 21.92
N LEU A 924 -36.40 11.56 21.50
CA LEU A 924 -37.34 10.54 21.96
C LEU A 924 -38.71 10.46 21.26
N ARG A 925 -38.75 9.65 20.20
CA ARG A 925 -39.26 8.25 20.20
C ARG A 925 -39.17 7.72 18.76
N ARG A 926 -38.35 6.73 18.36
CA ARG A 926 -38.16 5.34 18.88
C ARG A 926 -39.49 4.73 19.34
N ASP A 927 -40.03 3.65 18.79
CA ASP A 927 -39.49 2.57 17.96
C ASP A 927 -40.66 1.96 17.18
N ASN A 928 -40.45 1.65 15.90
CA ASN A 928 -40.46 0.27 15.40
C ASN A 928 -39.82 0.21 14.01
#